data_AF-A0A6C0HLE0-F1
#
_entry.id   AF-A0A6C0HLE0-F1
#
_cell.length_a   1.000
_cell.length_b   1.000
_cell.length_c   1.000
_cell.angle_alpha   90.00
_cell.angle_beta   90.00
_cell.angle_gamma   90.00
#
_symmetry.space_group_name_H-M   'P 1'
#
loop_
_entity.id
_entity.type
_entity.pdbx_description
1 polymer ?
#
loop_
_entity_poly.entity_id
_entity_poly.type
_entity_poly.pdbx_seq_one_letter_code
_entity_poly.pdbx_strand_id
1 'polypeptide(L)'
;MNITYILLGATFAIIIAIGIGIELSNDIDDTIVYALFWLLYVITLITIIAVTLTIIFYFTMQNKQGPSGIQGPQGVRGNAGPIGKCSPSCRDDICTNAVLDAITAQIQTLNNANSNITSIHIPLNNTYIRNKVKQMCASPEFKQIAPFNGPMNLINYLKNVWTDWITLIWNSGGGISHGIASTYFETIGAESEWDWTGNNPFDEIKKYDVYYWGMGPEYRPQLLNACYNTDTEGNVTGSAQVDISMSTTDIYDAITDDTNVGANNRASFWRPKQFTYNSRTYYPLGDVVIGPHLSKTVSNKTRHFGGVIINEPAPGPNCETVLVTGDVLGPVDYSLIWTNNNYHGKQFWVWRPIGPSTPKGDYLALGDVITTNSQPPPTGSDAPIRCVPMSMLTRLPANGNVLWSSMGSKVPGNLLILGFSPNKATPPITPYMPIPPDPPYITAMPSNAYNLFRGVNGMLANIPISDINGNFYTINLTLQNGQSISTTSSNMAGRGYVATGNTPSTSSTSGTPDSTLNSQYSVLTYLNMRNAAILTHQVSHISVNINVAPSSSGVIYTVGINGMCLKNVGGGKVTLATCDSTINEQLFAIEFTGNMPSQCRLKSYVDNMYIILTNTVFSLVNTVSNKDTTQDLSLFIMS
;
A
#
# COMPACT_ATOMS: atom_id res chain seq x y z
N MET A 1 32.91 -31.51 -26.47
CA MET A 1 34.19 -31.27 -27.17
C MET A 1 35.07 -32.49 -26.94
N ASN A 2 35.55 -33.15 -28.00
CA ASN A 2 36.30 -34.40 -27.86
C ASN A 2 37.69 -34.11 -27.25
N ILE A 3 38.11 -34.85 -26.23
CA ILE A 3 39.37 -34.64 -25.49
C ILE A 3 40.60 -34.61 -26.42
N THR A 4 40.54 -35.36 -27.51
CA THR A 4 41.58 -35.41 -28.56
C THR A 4 41.83 -34.06 -29.22
N TYR A 5 40.81 -33.24 -29.47
CA TYR A 5 41.00 -31.91 -30.08
C TYR A 5 41.62 -30.90 -29.10
N ILE A 6 41.33 -31.03 -27.80
CA ILE A 6 41.92 -30.19 -26.76
C ILE A 6 43.42 -30.49 -26.64
N LEU A 7 43.77 -31.78 -26.62
CA LEU A 7 45.18 -32.21 -26.52
C LEU A 7 45.98 -31.78 -27.75
N LEU A 8 45.40 -31.87 -28.96
CA LEU A 8 46.07 -31.45 -30.19
C LEU A 8 46.22 -29.92 -30.29
N GLY A 9 45.24 -29.16 -29.81
CA GLY A 9 45.36 -27.70 -29.71
C GLY A 9 46.41 -27.27 -28.68
N ALA A 10 46.48 -27.94 -27.54
CA ALA A 10 47.45 -27.65 -26.49
C ALA A 10 48.90 -27.93 -26.95
N THR A 11 49.14 -29.03 -27.66
CA THR A 11 50.48 -29.33 -28.21
C THR A 11 50.91 -28.29 -29.24
N PHE A 12 50.01 -27.84 -30.11
CA PHE A 12 50.31 -26.79 -31.09
C PHE A 12 50.64 -25.44 -30.42
N ALA A 13 49.88 -25.06 -29.38
CA ALA A 13 50.14 -23.84 -28.62
C ALA A 13 51.51 -23.85 -27.92
N ILE A 14 51.93 -25.00 -27.38
CA ILE A 14 53.25 -25.16 -26.75
C ILE A 14 54.37 -24.98 -27.77
N ILE A 15 54.24 -25.54 -28.97
CA ILE A 15 55.25 -25.41 -30.04
C ILE A 15 55.42 -23.95 -30.45
N ILE A 16 54.32 -23.21 -30.62
CA ILE A 16 54.36 -21.77 -30.92
C ILE A 16 55.02 -20.99 -29.80
N ALA A 17 54.66 -21.26 -28.54
CA ALA A 17 55.23 -20.56 -27.38
C ALA A 17 56.75 -20.79 -27.26
N ILE A 18 57.24 -21.99 -27.57
CA ILE A 18 58.67 -22.29 -27.61
C ILE A 18 59.34 -21.55 -28.77
N GLY A 19 58.74 -21.53 -29.96
CA GLY A 19 59.28 -20.80 -31.12
C GLY A 19 59.44 -19.30 -30.86
N ILE A 20 58.44 -18.67 -30.24
CA ILE A 20 58.50 -17.26 -29.82
C ILE A 20 59.59 -17.06 -28.76
N GLY A 21 59.72 -17.97 -27.79
CA GLY A 21 60.74 -17.89 -26.76
C GLY A 21 62.16 -17.95 -27.31
N ILE A 22 62.40 -18.84 -28.29
CA ILE A 22 63.68 -18.93 -29.00
C ILE A 22 63.98 -17.62 -29.72
N GLU A 23 63.03 -17.11 -30.52
CA GLU A 23 63.21 -15.88 -31.29
C GLU A 23 63.54 -14.67 -30.39
N LEU A 24 62.85 -14.53 -29.26
CA LEU A 24 63.08 -13.46 -28.28
C LEU A 24 64.41 -13.61 -27.54
N SER A 25 64.97 -14.82 -27.46
CA SER A 25 66.23 -15.11 -26.78
C SER A 25 67.46 -15.05 -27.68
N ASN A 26 67.29 -14.91 -29.00
CA ASN A 26 68.36 -15.01 -29.99
C ASN A 26 69.48 -13.96 -29.80
N ASP A 27 69.17 -12.79 -29.26
CA ASP A 27 70.13 -11.69 -29.07
C ASP A 27 70.74 -11.65 -27.65
N ILE A 28 70.53 -12.68 -26.82
CA ILE A 28 71.03 -12.73 -25.44
C ILE A 28 72.30 -13.60 -25.37
N ASP A 29 73.46 -12.95 -25.44
CA ASP A 29 74.78 -13.62 -25.41
C ASP A 29 75.26 -14.03 -24.00
N ASP A 30 74.77 -13.37 -22.94
CA ASP A 30 75.18 -13.66 -21.56
C ASP A 30 74.43 -14.88 -21.00
N THR A 31 75.18 -15.93 -20.63
CA THR A 31 74.63 -17.20 -20.13
C THR A 31 73.73 -17.03 -18.90
N ILE A 32 74.05 -16.09 -18.00
CA ILE A 32 73.27 -15.87 -16.77
C ILE A 32 71.96 -15.17 -17.14
N VAL A 33 72.02 -14.14 -17.99
CA VAL A 33 70.84 -13.41 -18.46
C VAL A 33 69.93 -14.32 -19.30
N TYR A 34 70.50 -15.19 -20.13
CA TYR A 34 69.76 -16.19 -20.92
C TYR A 34 69.01 -17.19 -20.03
N ALA A 35 69.65 -17.71 -18.98
CA ALA A 35 69.02 -18.60 -18.02
C ALA A 35 67.89 -17.92 -17.23
N LEU A 36 68.10 -16.67 -16.81
CA LEU A 36 67.09 -15.86 -16.12
C LEU A 36 65.89 -15.54 -17.03
N PHE A 37 66.14 -15.24 -18.30
CA PHE A 37 65.08 -15.01 -19.30
C PHE A 37 64.16 -16.22 -19.40
N TRP A 38 64.71 -17.43 -19.62
CA TRP A 38 63.90 -18.64 -19.75
C TRP A 38 63.15 -18.98 -18.46
N LEU A 39 63.74 -18.74 -17.29
CA LEU A 39 63.06 -18.93 -16.00
C LEU A 39 61.84 -18.02 -15.86
N LEU A 40 61.97 -16.73 -16.18
CA LEU A 40 60.85 -15.77 -16.11
C LEU A 40 59.81 -16.03 -17.21
N TYR A 41 60.25 -16.41 -18.41
CA TYR A 41 59.38 -16.73 -19.53
C TYR A 41 58.47 -17.93 -19.21
N VAL A 42 59.02 -19.00 -18.63
CA VAL A 42 58.26 -20.19 -18.22
C VAL A 42 57.25 -19.86 -17.12
N ILE A 43 57.63 -19.08 -16.10
CA ILE A 43 56.70 -18.68 -15.02
C ILE A 43 55.53 -17.87 -15.60
N THR A 44 55.80 -16.97 -16.54
CA THR A 44 54.77 -16.16 -17.20
C THR A 44 53.81 -17.04 -17.99
N LEU A 45 54.32 -18.03 -18.73
CA LEU A 45 53.50 -18.98 -19.49
C LEU A 45 52.58 -19.82 -18.57
N ILE A 46 53.12 -20.34 -17.46
CA ILE A 46 52.34 -21.09 -16.46
C ILE A 46 51.21 -20.23 -15.89
N THR A 47 51.49 -18.94 -15.63
CA THR A 47 50.50 -18.01 -15.09
C THR A 47 49.35 -17.77 -16.06
N ILE A 48 49.63 -17.60 -17.36
CA ILE A 48 48.61 -17.44 -18.41
C ILE A 48 47.73 -18.69 -18.52
N ILE A 49 48.33 -19.88 -18.45
CA ILE A 49 47.60 -21.16 -18.46
C ILE A 49 46.68 -21.26 -17.25
N ALA A 50 47.16 -20.92 -16.05
CA ALA A 50 46.36 -20.96 -14.82
C ALA A 50 45.14 -20.03 -14.85
N VAL A 51 45.31 -18.80 -15.36
CA VAL A 51 44.21 -17.84 -15.53
C VAL A 51 43.18 -18.38 -16.55
N THR A 52 43.65 -18.89 -17.68
CA THR A 52 42.78 -19.45 -18.72
C THR A 52 41.97 -20.64 -18.20
N LEU A 53 42.60 -21.56 -17.46
CA LEU A 53 41.91 -22.67 -16.82
C LEU A 53 40.84 -22.20 -15.83
N THR A 54 41.15 -21.17 -15.03
CA THR A 54 40.20 -20.61 -14.05
C THR A 54 38.95 -20.04 -14.74
N ILE A 55 39.14 -19.31 -15.85
CA ILE A 55 38.03 -18.78 -16.66
C ILE A 55 37.18 -19.92 -17.23
N ILE A 56 37.82 -20.94 -17.80
CA ILE A 56 37.11 -22.11 -18.34
C ILE A 56 36.33 -22.84 -17.25
N PHE A 57 36.92 -23.04 -16.06
CA PHE A 57 36.24 -23.67 -14.93
C PHE A 57 35.04 -22.85 -14.47
N TYR A 58 35.18 -21.53 -14.35
CA TYR A 58 34.09 -20.64 -13.97
C TYR A 58 32.90 -20.78 -14.92
N PHE A 59 33.11 -20.64 -16.23
CA PHE A 59 32.03 -20.77 -17.21
C PHE A 59 31.45 -22.19 -17.30
N THR A 60 32.26 -23.23 -17.05
CA THR A 60 31.79 -24.62 -17.04
C THR A 60 30.95 -24.95 -15.80
N MET A 61 31.22 -24.29 -14.67
CA MET A 61 30.58 -24.58 -13.39
C MET A 61 29.37 -23.68 -13.10
N GLN A 62 29.34 -22.44 -13.61
CA GLN A 62 28.30 -21.45 -13.29
C GLN A 62 26.87 -21.95 -13.60
N ASN A 63 26.72 -22.80 -14.62
CA ASN A 63 25.42 -23.30 -15.07
C ASN A 63 25.14 -24.76 -14.68
N LYS A 64 26.02 -25.40 -13.89
CA LYS A 64 25.81 -26.77 -13.42
C LYS A 64 25.25 -26.76 -12.00
N GLN A 65 23.97 -27.09 -11.86
CA GLN A 65 23.37 -27.42 -10.57
C GLN A 65 23.67 -28.89 -10.23
N GLY A 66 23.92 -29.18 -8.96
CA GLY A 66 24.15 -30.55 -8.50
C GLY A 66 22.93 -31.43 -8.78
N PRO A 67 23.11 -32.75 -9.00
CA PRO A 67 21.99 -33.66 -9.16
C PRO A 67 21.12 -33.60 -7.90
N SER A 68 19.80 -33.47 -8.08
CA SER A 68 18.86 -33.58 -6.97
C SER A 68 19.03 -34.95 -6.33
N GLY A 69 19.28 -34.98 -5.02
CA GLY A 69 19.47 -36.24 -4.29
C GLY A 69 18.23 -37.13 -4.43
N ILE A 70 18.44 -38.45 -4.52
CA ILE A 70 17.33 -39.40 -4.46
C ILE A 70 16.59 -39.21 -3.14
N GLN A 71 15.28 -39.04 -3.23
CA GLN A 71 14.42 -38.94 -2.05
C GLN A 71 14.54 -40.27 -1.29
N GLY A 72 14.92 -40.22 -0.01
CA GLY A 72 15.03 -41.43 0.81
C GLY A 72 13.70 -42.21 0.84
N PRO A 73 13.74 -43.54 1.06
CA PRO A 73 12.52 -44.33 1.16
C PRO A 73 11.62 -43.72 2.24
N GLN A 74 10.34 -43.51 1.90
CA GLN A 74 9.36 -43.03 2.86
C GLN A 74 9.34 -43.99 4.05
N GLY A 75 9.65 -43.48 5.25
CA GLY A 75 9.46 -44.24 6.47
C GLY A 75 8.01 -44.73 6.57
N VAL A 76 7.82 -45.91 7.16
CA VAL A 76 6.48 -46.47 7.40
C VAL A 76 5.65 -45.40 8.09
N ARG A 77 4.53 -45.00 7.47
CA ARG A 77 3.68 -43.93 8.00
C ARG A 77 3.20 -44.36 9.39
N GLY A 78 3.72 -43.69 10.42
CA GLY A 78 3.26 -43.91 11.78
C GLY A 78 1.76 -43.67 11.87
N ASN A 79 1.11 -44.34 12.83
CA ASN A 79 -0.30 -44.11 13.15
C ASN A 79 -0.54 -42.60 13.30
N ALA A 80 -1.68 -42.13 12.79
CA ALA A 80 -2.05 -40.73 12.87
C ALA A 80 -1.92 -40.24 14.31
N GLY A 81 -1.05 -39.26 14.53
CA GLY A 81 -0.98 -38.55 15.80
C GLY A 81 -2.30 -37.84 16.08
N PRO A 82 -2.60 -37.50 17.35
CA PRO A 82 -3.78 -36.72 17.68
C PRO A 82 -3.78 -35.40 16.89
N ILE A 83 -4.99 -34.98 16.49
CA ILE A 83 -5.24 -33.81 15.63
C ILE A 83 -4.47 -32.59 16.18
N GLY A 84 -3.48 -32.13 15.41
CA GLY A 84 -2.70 -30.94 15.76
C GLY A 84 -3.56 -29.68 15.65
N LYS A 85 -3.55 -28.86 16.70
CA LYS A 85 -4.10 -27.50 16.63
C LYS A 85 -3.14 -26.63 15.82
N CYS A 86 -3.55 -26.24 14.61
CA CYS A 86 -2.77 -25.32 13.78
C CYS A 86 -2.72 -23.93 14.43
N SER A 87 -1.53 -23.33 14.50
CA SER A 87 -1.37 -21.93 14.88
C SER A 87 -1.90 -20.99 13.78
N PRO A 88 -2.34 -19.77 14.14
CA PRO A 88 -2.98 -18.81 13.21
C PRO A 88 -2.15 -18.41 11.99
N SER A 89 -0.84 -18.63 11.99
CA SER A 89 0.07 -18.29 10.89
C SER A 89 0.12 -19.35 9.76
N CYS A 90 -0.54 -20.50 9.91
CA CYS A 90 -0.48 -21.60 8.94
C CYS A 90 -1.68 -21.61 7.95
N ARG A 91 -2.65 -20.70 8.12
CA ARG A 91 -3.92 -20.71 7.35
C ARG A 91 -3.86 -19.85 6.07
N ASP A 92 -3.01 -18.82 6.06
CA ASP A 92 -2.99 -17.79 5.01
C ASP A 92 -2.40 -18.34 3.67
N ASP A 93 -1.48 -19.30 3.75
CA ASP A 93 -0.85 -19.91 2.56
C ASP A 93 -1.78 -20.90 1.82
N ILE A 94 -2.69 -21.57 2.54
CA ILE A 94 -3.60 -22.55 1.93
C ILE A 94 -4.58 -21.87 0.97
N CYS A 95 -5.18 -20.75 1.39
CA CYS A 95 -6.08 -19.96 0.54
C CYS A 95 -5.32 -19.42 -0.68
N THR A 96 -4.16 -18.82 -0.44
CA THR A 96 -3.33 -18.20 -1.47
C THR A 96 -2.95 -19.21 -2.54
N ASN A 97 -2.37 -20.35 -2.14
CA ASN A 97 -1.93 -21.38 -3.08
C ASN A 97 -3.11 -21.98 -3.84
N ALA A 98 -4.21 -22.30 -3.15
CA ALA A 98 -5.39 -22.90 -3.78
C ALA A 98 -6.03 -21.98 -4.84
N VAL A 99 -6.06 -20.67 -4.62
CA VAL A 99 -6.58 -19.70 -5.59
C VAL A 99 -5.60 -19.50 -6.76
N LEU A 100 -4.30 -19.39 -6.49
CA LEU A 100 -3.27 -19.27 -7.55
C LEU A 100 -3.19 -20.52 -8.45
N ASP A 101 -3.37 -21.71 -7.89
CA ASP A 101 -3.44 -22.96 -8.65
C ASP A 101 -4.66 -22.98 -9.57
N ALA A 102 -5.82 -22.51 -9.09
CA ALA A 102 -7.03 -22.40 -9.90
C ALA A 102 -6.89 -21.39 -11.05
N ILE A 103 -6.28 -20.23 -10.79
CA ILE A 103 -5.95 -19.24 -11.82
C ILE A 103 -5.04 -19.84 -12.90
N THR A 104 -3.97 -20.53 -12.47
CA THR A 104 -3.01 -21.15 -13.39
C THR A 104 -3.68 -22.23 -14.25
N ALA A 105 -4.56 -23.05 -13.65
CA ALA A 105 -5.34 -24.04 -14.38
C ALA A 105 -6.28 -23.39 -15.40
N GLN A 106 -6.95 -22.27 -15.05
CA GLN A 106 -7.85 -21.58 -15.97
C GLN A 106 -7.11 -20.96 -17.16
N ILE A 107 -5.93 -20.35 -16.93
CA ILE A 107 -5.08 -19.82 -18.00
C ILE A 107 -4.70 -20.94 -18.97
N GLN A 108 -4.33 -22.12 -18.46
CA GLN A 108 -3.99 -23.28 -19.30
C GLN A 108 -5.20 -23.78 -20.10
N THR A 109 -6.38 -23.85 -19.49
CA THR A 109 -7.63 -24.22 -20.19
C THR A 109 -7.93 -23.26 -21.34
N LEU A 110 -7.85 -21.94 -21.10
CA LEU A 110 -8.12 -20.92 -22.12
C LEU A 110 -7.07 -20.91 -23.24
N ASN A 111 -5.81 -21.23 -22.92
CA ASN A 111 -4.74 -21.36 -23.92
C ASN A 111 -4.97 -22.58 -24.84
N ASN A 112 -5.32 -23.72 -24.25
CA ASN A 112 -5.57 -24.96 -25.00
C ASN A 112 -6.83 -24.87 -25.89
N ALA A 113 -7.81 -24.04 -25.51
CA ALA A 113 -9.02 -23.82 -26.31
C ALA A 113 -8.77 -22.98 -27.58
N ASN A 114 -7.73 -22.14 -27.60
CA ASN A 114 -7.46 -21.19 -28.68
C ASN A 114 -6.31 -21.60 -29.62
N SER A 115 -5.50 -22.59 -29.24
CA SER A 115 -4.30 -22.99 -29.99
C SER A 115 -4.44 -24.38 -30.60
N ASN A 116 -4.33 -24.48 -31.94
CA ASN A 116 -4.02 -25.73 -32.66
C ASN A 116 -2.56 -26.19 -32.44
N ILE A 117 -1.83 -25.54 -31.53
CA ILE A 117 -0.41 -25.78 -31.23
C ILE A 117 -0.32 -26.25 -29.77
N THR A 118 0.30 -27.41 -29.59
CA THR A 118 0.47 -28.12 -28.32
C THR A 118 1.29 -27.32 -27.29
N SER A 119 0.71 -27.17 -26.10
CA SER A 119 1.38 -27.11 -24.79
C SER A 119 2.50 -26.07 -24.61
N ILE A 120 2.18 -24.78 -24.75
CA ILE A 120 2.99 -23.72 -24.14
C ILE A 120 2.48 -23.52 -22.70
N HIS A 121 3.31 -23.83 -21.70
CA HIS A 121 3.02 -23.53 -20.31
C HIS A 121 3.25 -22.04 -20.06
N ILE A 122 2.17 -21.29 -19.82
CA ILE A 122 2.22 -19.86 -19.50
C ILE A 122 2.34 -19.74 -17.97
N PRO A 123 3.50 -19.32 -17.43
CA PRO A 123 3.66 -19.13 -16.00
C PRO A 123 2.92 -17.86 -15.54
N LEU A 124 2.16 -17.95 -14.45
CA LEU A 124 1.57 -16.76 -13.81
C LEU A 124 2.68 -15.95 -13.12
N ASN A 125 3.35 -15.05 -13.83
CA ASN A 125 4.40 -14.18 -13.28
C ASN A 125 3.89 -12.79 -12.88
N ASN A 126 2.64 -12.48 -13.19
CA ASN A 126 2.02 -11.21 -12.85
C ASN A 126 1.98 -10.98 -11.33
N THR A 127 2.75 -9.99 -10.89
CA THR A 127 2.96 -9.65 -9.48
C THR A 127 1.72 -9.00 -8.88
N TYR A 128 0.97 -8.22 -9.68
CA TYR A 128 -0.28 -7.59 -9.25
C TYR A 128 -1.33 -8.64 -8.86
N ILE A 129 -1.61 -9.62 -9.72
CA ILE A 129 -2.55 -10.72 -9.43
C ILE A 129 -2.11 -11.50 -8.20
N ARG A 130 -0.82 -11.86 -8.10
CA ARG A 130 -0.28 -12.60 -6.94
C ARG A 130 -0.46 -11.84 -5.63
N ASN A 131 -0.15 -10.54 -5.61
CA ASN A 131 -0.30 -9.71 -4.42
C ASN A 131 -1.77 -9.48 -4.07
N LYS A 132 -2.64 -9.36 -5.08
CA LYS A 132 -4.07 -9.21 -4.89
C LYS A 132 -4.72 -10.43 -4.23
N VAL A 133 -4.37 -11.64 -4.70
CA VAL A 133 -4.84 -12.89 -4.07
C VAL A 133 -4.37 -12.98 -2.63
N LYS A 134 -3.09 -12.65 -2.37
CA LYS A 134 -2.55 -12.60 -1.00
C LYS A 134 -3.29 -11.60 -0.11
N GLN A 135 -3.59 -10.42 -0.63
CA GLN A 135 -4.35 -9.38 0.08
C GLN A 135 -5.73 -9.91 0.50
N MET A 136 -6.46 -10.53 -0.43
CA MET A 136 -7.78 -11.09 -0.16
C MET A 136 -7.73 -12.23 0.87
N CYS A 137 -6.80 -13.18 0.71
CA CYS A 137 -6.68 -14.33 1.60
C CYS A 137 -6.19 -13.96 3.01
N ALA A 138 -5.34 -12.93 3.15
CA ALA A 138 -4.83 -12.45 4.44
C ALA A 138 -5.76 -11.45 5.13
N SER A 139 -6.84 -11.03 4.46
CA SER A 139 -7.73 -9.96 4.90
C SER A 139 -8.49 -10.28 6.20
N PRO A 140 -8.80 -9.27 7.02
CA PRO A 140 -9.71 -9.42 8.16
C PRO A 140 -11.08 -9.98 7.75
N GLU A 141 -11.58 -9.57 6.58
CA GLU A 141 -12.86 -10.03 6.02
C GLU A 141 -12.84 -11.54 5.77
N PHE A 142 -11.80 -12.05 5.11
CA PHE A 142 -11.64 -13.50 4.91
C PHE A 142 -11.55 -14.23 6.24
N LYS A 143 -10.81 -13.70 7.21
CA LYS A 143 -10.65 -14.32 8.54
C LYS A 143 -11.97 -14.36 9.34
N GLN A 144 -12.81 -13.35 9.18
CA GLN A 144 -14.14 -13.27 9.81
C GLN A 144 -15.18 -14.15 9.11
N ILE A 145 -15.08 -14.30 7.79
CA ILE A 145 -16.07 -15.00 6.97
C ILE A 145 -15.75 -16.49 6.80
N ALA A 146 -14.47 -16.88 6.77
CA ALA A 146 -14.05 -18.27 6.62
C ALA A 146 -14.69 -19.25 7.64
N PRO A 147 -14.98 -18.86 8.90
CA PRO A 147 -15.72 -19.71 9.83
C PRO A 147 -17.19 -19.95 9.47
N PHE A 148 -17.88 -19.08 8.72
CA PHE A 148 -19.33 -19.16 8.47
C PHE A 148 -19.73 -20.42 7.70
N ASN A 149 -19.11 -20.68 6.55
CA ASN A 149 -19.40 -21.84 5.70
C ASN A 149 -18.21 -22.82 5.61
N GLY A 150 -17.21 -22.63 6.46
CA GLY A 150 -15.94 -23.36 6.42
C GLY A 150 -14.94 -22.76 5.43
N PRO A 151 -13.64 -22.78 5.75
CA PRO A 151 -12.62 -22.09 4.97
C PRO A 151 -12.52 -22.62 3.53
N MET A 152 -12.76 -23.92 3.33
CA MET A 152 -12.67 -24.54 2.01
C MET A 152 -13.76 -24.06 1.06
N ASN A 153 -14.98 -23.83 1.56
CA ASN A 153 -16.05 -23.32 0.73
C ASN A 153 -15.78 -21.87 0.32
N LEU A 154 -15.26 -21.04 1.24
CA LEU A 154 -14.92 -19.65 0.92
C LEU A 154 -13.77 -19.59 -0.09
N ILE A 155 -12.78 -20.46 0.06
CA ILE A 155 -11.72 -20.65 -0.93
C ILE A 155 -12.32 -21.06 -2.29
N ASN A 156 -13.28 -21.98 -2.33
CA ASN A 156 -13.93 -22.39 -3.58
C ASN A 156 -14.73 -21.24 -4.23
N TYR A 157 -15.38 -20.39 -3.43
CA TYR A 157 -16.00 -19.16 -3.94
C TYR A 157 -14.98 -18.21 -4.55
N LEU A 158 -13.87 -17.95 -3.85
CA LEU A 158 -12.78 -17.13 -4.37
C LEU A 158 -12.21 -17.72 -5.67
N LYS A 159 -12.03 -19.05 -5.75
CA LYS A 159 -11.60 -19.73 -6.98
C LYS A 159 -12.55 -19.47 -8.15
N ASN A 160 -13.86 -19.52 -7.92
CA ASN A 160 -14.86 -19.28 -8.96
C ASN A 160 -14.81 -17.82 -9.43
N VAL A 161 -14.82 -16.88 -8.49
CA VAL A 161 -14.73 -15.44 -8.81
C VAL A 161 -13.45 -15.13 -9.60
N TRP A 162 -12.30 -15.67 -9.18
CA TRP A 162 -11.05 -15.49 -9.90
C TRP A 162 -11.07 -16.15 -11.28
N THR A 163 -11.68 -17.32 -11.43
CA THR A 163 -11.86 -17.98 -12.74
C THR A 163 -12.64 -17.08 -13.71
N ASP A 164 -13.70 -16.43 -13.23
CA ASP A 164 -14.49 -15.49 -14.01
C ASP A 164 -13.67 -14.25 -14.40
N TRP A 165 -12.94 -13.66 -13.45
CA TRP A 165 -12.08 -12.50 -13.68
C TRP A 165 -10.96 -12.79 -14.69
N ILE A 166 -10.33 -13.97 -14.59
CA ILE A 166 -9.29 -14.38 -15.56
C ILE A 166 -9.88 -14.53 -16.96
N THR A 167 -11.11 -15.03 -17.07
CA THR A 167 -11.83 -15.13 -18.35
C THR A 167 -12.12 -13.73 -18.93
N LEU A 168 -12.54 -12.77 -18.10
CA LEU A 168 -12.71 -11.37 -18.52
C LEU A 168 -11.39 -10.76 -19.00
N ILE A 169 -10.32 -10.90 -18.22
CA ILE A 169 -8.98 -10.39 -18.56
C ILE A 169 -8.48 -11.02 -19.87
N TRP A 170 -8.68 -12.32 -20.04
CA TRP A 170 -8.29 -13.04 -21.24
C TRP A 170 -8.99 -12.47 -22.48
N ASN A 171 -10.31 -12.30 -22.41
CA ASN A 171 -11.15 -11.82 -23.50
C ASN A 171 -10.93 -10.33 -23.85
N SER A 172 -10.53 -9.51 -22.87
CA SER A 172 -10.20 -8.09 -23.08
C SER A 172 -8.79 -7.83 -23.65
N GLY A 173 -8.07 -8.87 -24.09
CA GLY A 173 -6.74 -8.74 -24.71
C GLY A 173 -5.56 -9.04 -23.79
N GLY A 174 -5.81 -9.54 -22.57
CA GLY A 174 -4.75 -10.05 -21.70
C GLY A 174 -4.22 -11.43 -22.14
N GLY A 175 -5.03 -12.20 -22.87
CA GLY A 175 -4.71 -13.56 -23.33
C GLY A 175 -4.09 -13.64 -24.73
N ILE A 176 -4.44 -12.71 -25.63
CA ILE A 176 -3.98 -12.68 -27.02
C ILE A 176 -3.79 -11.22 -27.44
N SER A 177 -2.58 -10.85 -27.86
CA SER A 177 -2.31 -9.56 -28.50
C SER A 177 -1.62 -9.81 -29.84
N HIS A 178 -2.15 -9.23 -30.92
CA HIS A 178 -1.64 -9.38 -32.29
C HIS A 178 -1.46 -10.85 -32.78
N GLY A 179 -2.31 -11.78 -32.36
CA GLY A 179 -2.27 -13.18 -32.82
C GLY A 179 -1.17 -14.04 -32.17
N ILE A 180 -0.58 -13.57 -31.08
CA ILE A 180 0.41 -14.30 -30.27
C ILE A 180 -0.14 -14.44 -28.84
N ALA A 181 0.07 -15.61 -28.22
CA ALA A 181 -0.41 -15.91 -26.88
C ALA A 181 0.29 -15.04 -25.80
N SER A 182 -0.55 -14.49 -24.91
CA SER A 182 -0.43 -13.56 -23.77
C SER A 182 0.93 -13.01 -23.31
N THR A 183 0.94 -11.69 -23.07
CA THR A 183 1.97 -10.94 -22.35
C THR A 183 1.50 -10.44 -20.97
N TYR A 184 0.19 -10.20 -20.71
CA TYR A 184 -0.25 -9.62 -19.42
C TYR A 184 0.04 -10.52 -18.20
N PHE A 185 -0.27 -11.82 -18.27
CA PHE A 185 -0.06 -12.76 -17.16
C PHE A 185 1.41 -13.07 -16.88
N GLU A 186 2.29 -12.76 -17.84
CA GLU A 186 3.75 -12.90 -17.73
C GLU A 186 4.43 -11.60 -17.29
N THR A 187 3.80 -10.44 -17.57
CA THR A 187 4.31 -9.12 -17.19
C THR A 187 4.04 -8.77 -15.73
N ILE A 188 4.84 -7.84 -15.19
CA ILE A 188 4.69 -7.31 -13.82
C ILE A 188 3.52 -6.32 -13.72
N GLY A 189 2.86 -6.00 -14.84
CA GLY A 189 1.94 -4.87 -15.00
C GLY A 189 0.72 -4.87 -14.08
N ALA A 190 0.40 -3.68 -13.55
CA ALA A 190 -0.84 -3.39 -12.83
C ALA A 190 -2.03 -3.10 -13.78
N GLU A 191 -3.23 -2.93 -13.21
CA GLU A 191 -4.49 -2.77 -13.97
C GLU A 191 -4.50 -1.63 -15.01
N SER A 192 -3.74 -0.55 -14.78
CA SER A 192 -3.66 0.64 -15.64
C SER A 192 -2.43 0.65 -16.56
N GLU A 193 -1.55 -0.34 -16.42
CA GLU A 193 -0.28 -0.42 -17.17
C GLU A 193 -0.41 -1.31 -18.41
N TRP A 194 -1.62 -1.79 -18.71
CA TRP A 194 -1.92 -2.66 -19.84
C TRP A 194 -2.85 -1.98 -20.85
N ASP A 195 -2.45 -2.00 -22.12
CA ASP A 195 -3.29 -1.54 -23.23
C ASP A 195 -4.30 -2.65 -23.60
N TRP A 196 -5.50 -2.57 -23.04
CA TRP A 196 -6.59 -3.51 -23.33
C TRP A 196 -7.10 -3.37 -24.77
N THR A 197 -7.42 -4.48 -25.43
CA THR A 197 -7.95 -4.48 -26.80
C THR A 197 -9.46 -4.18 -26.85
N GLY A 198 -10.12 -4.10 -25.69
CA GLY A 198 -11.53 -3.75 -25.51
C GLY A 198 -11.74 -2.93 -24.23
N ASN A 199 -12.94 -3.00 -23.63
CA ASN A 199 -13.19 -2.35 -22.34
C ASN A 199 -12.25 -2.91 -21.26
N ASN A 200 -11.82 -2.03 -20.34
CA ASN A 200 -10.95 -2.43 -19.24
C ASN A 200 -11.67 -3.48 -18.37
N PRO A 201 -11.17 -4.73 -18.28
CA PRO A 201 -11.81 -5.78 -17.51
C PRO A 201 -11.88 -5.44 -16.02
N PHE A 202 -11.00 -4.56 -15.53
CA PHE A 202 -11.00 -4.13 -14.14
C PHE A 202 -12.21 -3.27 -13.75
N ASP A 203 -12.88 -2.63 -14.72
CA ASP A 203 -14.11 -1.88 -14.43
C ASP A 203 -15.26 -2.80 -14.01
N GLU A 204 -15.30 -4.01 -14.57
CA GLU A 204 -16.27 -5.04 -14.17
C GLU A 204 -15.85 -5.75 -12.88
N ILE A 205 -14.56 -6.05 -12.74
CA ILE A 205 -13.99 -6.69 -11.55
C ILE A 205 -14.19 -5.82 -10.29
N LYS A 206 -14.06 -4.49 -10.42
CA LYS A 206 -14.24 -3.52 -9.32
C LYS A 206 -15.69 -3.43 -8.83
N LYS A 207 -16.67 -4.04 -9.51
CA LYS A 207 -18.05 -4.11 -9.00
C LYS A 207 -18.20 -5.11 -7.86
N TYR A 208 -17.32 -6.11 -7.77
CA TYR A 208 -17.37 -7.16 -6.75
C TYR A 208 -16.91 -6.65 -5.38
N ASP A 209 -17.68 -6.90 -4.33
CA ASP A 209 -17.34 -6.56 -2.94
C ASP A 209 -16.00 -7.20 -2.51
N VAL A 210 -15.82 -8.47 -2.87
CA VAL A 210 -14.60 -9.24 -2.58
C VAL A 210 -13.34 -8.64 -3.20
N TYR A 211 -13.46 -7.81 -4.24
CA TYR A 211 -12.32 -7.09 -4.80
C TYR A 211 -11.66 -6.15 -3.78
N TYR A 212 -12.42 -5.60 -2.85
CA TYR A 212 -11.97 -4.62 -1.85
C TYR A 212 -11.51 -5.24 -0.53
N TRP A 213 -11.52 -6.58 -0.41
CA TRP A 213 -11.09 -7.25 0.80
C TRP A 213 -9.61 -7.04 1.08
N GLY A 214 -9.28 -6.69 2.34
CA GLY A 214 -7.93 -6.30 2.72
C GLY A 214 -7.49 -4.91 2.26
N MET A 215 -8.41 -4.09 1.73
CA MET A 215 -8.22 -2.65 1.53
C MET A 215 -8.82 -1.82 2.67
N GLY A 216 -8.39 -0.56 2.77
CA GLY A 216 -8.96 0.40 3.72
C GLY A 216 -10.46 0.70 3.46
N PRO A 217 -11.22 1.14 4.48
CA PRO A 217 -12.63 1.49 4.37
C PRO A 217 -12.95 2.49 3.23
N GLU A 218 -12.00 3.36 2.90
CA GLU A 218 -12.09 4.39 1.87
C GLU A 218 -12.16 3.85 0.43
N TYR A 219 -11.70 2.62 0.21
CA TYR A 219 -11.74 1.97 -1.10
C TYR A 219 -13.05 1.21 -1.33
N ARG A 220 -13.86 1.05 -0.29
CA ARG A 220 -15.12 0.31 -0.41
C ARG A 220 -16.13 1.18 -1.16
N PRO A 221 -16.94 0.61 -2.07
CA PRO A 221 -18.05 1.35 -2.67
C PRO A 221 -18.93 1.87 -1.54
N GLN A 222 -19.11 3.19 -1.48
CA GLN A 222 -20.03 3.79 -0.53
C GLN A 222 -21.42 3.23 -0.83
N LEU A 223 -22.00 2.50 0.13
CA LEU A 223 -23.43 2.21 0.09
C LEU A 223 -24.15 3.56 0.23
N LEU A 224 -24.41 4.20 -0.90
CA LEU A 224 -25.25 5.38 -0.96
C LEU A 224 -26.66 4.91 -0.66
N ASN A 225 -27.04 5.01 0.62
CA ASN A 225 -28.41 4.75 1.05
C ASN A 225 -29.32 5.76 0.32
N ALA A 226 -30.01 5.30 -0.73
CA ALA A 226 -31.06 6.06 -1.40
C ALA A 226 -32.32 6.25 -0.53
N CYS A 227 -32.27 5.89 0.75
CA CYS A 227 -33.33 6.14 1.70
C CYS A 227 -32.69 6.62 3.00
N TYR A 228 -32.46 7.92 3.18
CA TYR A 228 -32.61 8.65 4.46
C TYR A 228 -32.50 10.15 4.18
N ASN A 229 -33.64 10.78 3.88
CA ASN A 229 -33.84 12.16 4.27
C ASN A 229 -34.11 12.14 5.78
N THR A 230 -33.14 12.56 6.58
CA THR A 230 -33.38 12.92 7.97
C THR A 230 -32.86 14.32 8.20
N ASP A 231 -33.73 15.28 7.92
CA ASP A 231 -33.76 16.55 8.64
C ASP A 231 -34.06 16.23 10.11
N THR A 232 -33.03 16.06 10.93
CA THR A 232 -33.10 16.38 12.37
C THR A 232 -31.70 16.39 12.96
N GLU A 233 -31.27 17.58 13.33
CA GLU A 233 -30.13 17.86 14.20
C GLU A 233 -30.27 17.14 15.54
N GLY A 234 -29.26 16.36 15.92
CA GLY A 234 -29.18 15.68 17.20
C GLY A 234 -27.73 15.41 17.58
N ASN A 235 -27.15 16.33 18.35
CA ASN A 235 -25.81 16.24 18.94
C ASN A 235 -25.65 14.96 19.77
N VAL A 236 -24.76 14.04 19.35
CA VAL A 236 -24.26 12.95 20.19
C VAL A 236 -22.76 13.18 20.41
N THR A 237 -22.44 13.69 21.59
CA THR A 237 -21.08 13.82 22.11
C THR A 237 -20.55 12.46 22.58
N GLY A 238 -19.95 11.71 21.67
CA GLY A 238 -18.96 10.67 21.98
C GLY A 238 -17.70 11.03 21.21
N SER A 239 -16.58 11.31 21.89
CA SER A 239 -15.35 11.69 21.19
C SER A 239 -14.88 10.51 20.35
N ALA A 240 -15.11 10.57 19.04
CA ALA A 240 -14.51 9.66 18.08
C ALA A 240 -12.99 9.74 18.27
N GLN A 241 -12.37 8.65 18.68
CA GLN A 241 -10.92 8.58 18.79
C GLN A 241 -10.35 8.65 17.37
N VAL A 242 -9.77 9.80 17.03
CA VAL A 242 -9.16 10.07 15.73
C VAL A 242 -7.86 9.25 15.63
N ASP A 243 -7.78 8.31 14.67
CA ASP A 243 -6.60 7.49 14.41
C ASP A 243 -5.78 8.09 13.26
N ILE A 244 -4.61 8.66 13.55
CA ILE A 244 -3.69 9.18 12.53
C ILE A 244 -2.29 8.68 12.82
N SER A 245 -1.63 8.19 11.78
CA SER A 245 -0.23 7.80 11.80
C SER A 245 0.56 8.60 10.77
N MET A 246 1.82 8.89 11.06
CA MET A 246 2.73 9.63 10.16
C MET A 246 4.01 8.86 9.89
N SER A 247 4.58 9.08 8.71
CA SER A 247 5.91 8.58 8.32
C SER A 247 6.65 9.67 7.53
N THR A 248 7.98 9.69 7.59
CA THR A 248 8.79 10.62 6.80
C THR A 248 9.08 10.07 5.41
N THR A 249 9.31 10.95 4.44
CA THR A 249 9.73 10.57 3.08
C THR A 249 10.66 11.62 2.51
N ASP A 250 11.66 11.20 1.73
CA ASP A 250 12.43 12.10 0.85
C ASP A 250 12.23 11.75 -0.65
N ILE A 251 11.12 11.09 -0.96
CA ILE A 251 10.72 10.67 -2.31
C ILE A 251 9.75 11.70 -2.89
N TYR A 252 10.11 12.28 -4.02
CA TYR A 252 9.35 13.35 -4.65
C TYR A 252 9.20 13.16 -6.15
N ASP A 253 8.08 13.63 -6.68
CA ASP A 253 7.88 13.88 -8.11
C ASP A 253 8.15 15.37 -8.39
N ALA A 254 8.93 15.65 -9.44
CA ALA A 254 9.18 17.01 -9.89
C ALA A 254 7.91 17.59 -10.53
N ILE A 255 7.44 18.75 -10.07
CA ILE A 255 6.27 19.42 -10.65
C ILE A 255 6.73 20.39 -11.75
N THR A 256 7.50 21.40 -11.35
CA THR A 256 8.04 22.44 -12.24
C THR A 256 9.13 23.25 -11.53
N ASP A 257 9.64 24.27 -12.20
CA ASP A 257 10.59 25.25 -11.67
C ASP A 257 10.20 26.64 -12.19
N ASP A 258 10.88 27.68 -11.69
CA ASP A 258 10.62 29.06 -12.10
C ASP A 258 11.44 29.51 -13.32
N THR A 259 11.89 28.56 -14.16
CA THR A 259 12.71 28.88 -15.33
C THR A 259 12.01 29.90 -16.24
N ASN A 260 12.73 30.96 -16.56
CA ASN A 260 12.30 32.07 -17.43
C ASN A 260 11.08 32.85 -16.95
N VAL A 261 10.65 32.70 -15.69
CA VAL A 261 9.55 33.48 -15.09
C VAL A 261 9.98 34.93 -14.80
N GLY A 262 11.29 35.18 -14.69
CA GLY A 262 11.84 36.52 -14.45
C GLY A 262 11.85 36.94 -12.99
N ALA A 263 11.48 36.06 -12.06
CA ALA A 263 11.64 36.29 -10.63
C ALA A 263 13.11 36.49 -10.23
N ASN A 264 13.36 37.30 -9.21
CA ASN A 264 14.72 37.63 -8.75
C ASN A 264 15.46 36.41 -8.17
N ASN A 265 14.73 35.49 -7.55
CA ASN A 265 15.25 34.30 -6.90
C ASN A 265 14.71 33.05 -7.57
N ARG A 266 15.52 31.98 -7.63
CA ARG A 266 15.12 30.73 -8.28
C ARG A 266 14.49 29.76 -7.31
N ALA A 267 13.52 28.98 -7.79
CA ALA A 267 12.91 27.91 -7.04
C ALA A 267 12.51 26.71 -7.90
N SER A 268 12.42 25.55 -7.24
CA SER A 268 11.89 24.32 -7.81
C SER A 268 10.81 23.74 -6.90
N PHE A 269 9.83 23.09 -7.50
CA PHE A 269 8.59 22.68 -6.86
C PHE A 269 8.41 21.17 -6.97
N TRP A 270 8.12 20.53 -5.85
CA TRP A 270 8.18 19.09 -5.70
C TRP A 270 6.97 18.56 -4.92
N ARG A 271 6.38 17.47 -5.39
CA ARG A 271 5.29 16.79 -4.69
C ARG A 271 5.83 15.54 -4.01
N PRO A 272 5.62 15.32 -2.71
CA PRO A 272 6.00 14.06 -2.07
C PRO A 272 5.15 12.92 -2.64
N LYS A 273 5.79 11.80 -3.00
CA LYS A 273 5.09 10.67 -3.63
C LYS A 273 4.26 9.92 -2.58
N GLN A 274 3.01 9.58 -2.92
CA GLN A 274 2.19 8.70 -2.08
C GLN A 274 2.86 7.34 -1.92
N PHE A 275 2.76 6.74 -0.75
CA PHE A 275 3.45 5.49 -0.45
C PHE A 275 2.52 4.49 0.25
N THR A 276 2.46 3.26 -0.24
CA THR A 276 1.67 2.19 0.40
C THR A 276 2.61 1.24 1.12
N TYR A 277 2.46 1.14 2.44
CA TYR A 277 3.28 0.28 3.29
C TYR A 277 2.42 -0.44 4.33
N ASN A 278 2.63 -1.74 4.51
CA ASN A 278 1.85 -2.59 5.43
C ASN A 278 0.33 -2.40 5.29
N SER A 279 -0.16 -2.39 4.05
CA SER A 279 -1.59 -2.22 3.71
C SER A 279 -2.20 -0.88 4.16
N ARG A 280 -1.37 0.13 4.46
CA ARG A 280 -1.78 1.51 4.70
C ARG A 280 -1.20 2.42 3.62
N THR A 281 -2.04 3.28 3.05
CA THR A 281 -1.60 4.30 2.10
C THR A 281 -1.33 5.59 2.85
N TYR A 282 -0.12 6.11 2.66
CA TYR A 282 0.37 7.34 3.22
C TYR A 282 0.32 8.43 2.16
N TYR A 283 -0.37 9.51 2.50
CA TYR A 283 -0.67 10.61 1.60
C TYR A 283 0.11 11.86 1.97
N PRO A 284 0.53 12.67 0.98
CA PRO A 284 1.18 13.95 1.24
C PRO A 284 0.18 14.98 1.76
N LEU A 285 0.70 15.98 2.48
CA LEU A 285 -0.10 17.05 3.09
C LEU A 285 0.02 18.41 2.38
N GLY A 286 0.80 18.45 1.31
CA GLY A 286 1.14 19.65 0.54
C GLY A 286 2.42 19.44 -0.26
N ASP A 287 2.81 20.45 -1.01
CA ASP A 287 4.01 20.43 -1.83
C ASP A 287 5.21 21.06 -1.08
N VAL A 288 6.42 20.82 -1.60
CA VAL A 288 7.69 21.31 -1.07
C VAL A 288 8.36 22.23 -2.10
N VAL A 289 8.91 23.35 -1.64
CA VAL A 289 9.65 24.31 -2.47
C VAL A 289 11.10 24.38 -2.04
N ILE A 290 12.01 24.33 -3.02
CA ILE A 290 13.44 24.55 -2.80
C ILE A 290 13.84 25.86 -3.45
N GLY A 291 14.18 26.86 -2.62
CA GLY A 291 14.64 28.20 -3.00
C GLY A 291 15.18 28.94 -1.77
N PRO A 292 15.72 30.18 -1.89
CA PRO A 292 15.85 30.99 -3.11
C PRO A 292 17.06 30.64 -4.00
N HIS A 293 17.89 29.67 -3.61
CA HIS A 293 19.08 29.23 -4.35
C HIS A 293 19.04 27.72 -4.61
N LEU A 294 19.15 27.33 -5.89
CA LEU A 294 19.06 25.94 -6.37
C LEU A 294 20.39 25.17 -6.30
N SER A 295 21.51 25.82 -5.96
CA SER A 295 22.81 25.16 -6.04
C SER A 295 22.97 24.15 -4.91
N LYS A 296 22.90 22.86 -5.27
CA LYS A 296 23.25 21.65 -4.48
C LYS A 296 22.12 20.96 -3.71
N THR A 297 20.94 21.56 -3.54
CA THR A 297 19.86 20.98 -2.71
C THR A 297 19.04 19.88 -3.38
N VAL A 298 19.24 19.62 -4.67
CA VAL A 298 18.64 18.49 -5.40
C VAL A 298 19.76 17.55 -5.82
N SER A 299 19.65 16.27 -5.46
CA SER A 299 20.64 15.26 -5.84
C SER A 299 19.95 13.98 -6.31
N ASN A 300 20.66 13.19 -7.12
CA ASN A 300 20.22 11.85 -7.44
C ASN A 300 20.87 10.86 -6.46
N LYS A 301 20.08 10.32 -5.52
CA LYS A 301 20.56 9.42 -4.46
C LYS A 301 19.48 8.43 -4.05
N THR A 302 19.87 7.41 -3.29
CA THR A 302 18.91 6.47 -2.68
C THR A 302 17.96 7.21 -1.75
N ARG A 303 16.67 6.91 -1.89
CA ARG A 303 15.57 7.58 -1.18
C ARG A 303 14.98 6.68 -0.11
N HIS A 304 14.25 7.26 0.80
CA HIS A 304 13.78 6.66 2.04
C HIS A 304 12.31 7.03 2.28
N PHE A 305 11.55 6.03 2.70
CA PHE A 305 10.25 6.20 3.31
C PHE A 305 10.31 5.58 4.71
N GLY A 306 10.27 6.41 5.76
CA GLY A 306 10.57 5.99 7.13
C GLY A 306 11.90 5.23 7.19
N GLY A 307 11.86 3.97 7.67
CA GLY A 307 13.04 3.08 7.70
C GLY A 307 13.31 2.29 6.41
N VAL A 308 12.49 2.45 5.37
CA VAL A 308 12.58 1.67 4.12
C VAL A 308 13.44 2.42 3.10
N ILE A 309 14.46 1.75 2.54
CA ILE A 309 15.35 2.29 1.51
C ILE A 309 14.86 1.88 0.12
N ILE A 310 14.75 2.84 -0.80
CA ILE A 310 14.58 2.63 -2.23
C ILE A 310 15.96 2.48 -2.86
N ASN A 311 16.22 1.28 -3.39
CA ASN A 311 17.53 0.93 -3.95
C ASN A 311 17.85 1.65 -5.27
N GLU A 312 16.85 2.24 -5.92
CA GLU A 312 17.03 3.00 -7.15
C GLU A 312 17.27 4.49 -6.83
N PRO A 313 18.38 5.08 -7.27
CA PRO A 313 18.61 6.50 -7.12
C PRO A 313 17.51 7.30 -7.82
N ALA A 314 16.87 8.22 -7.09
CA ALA A 314 15.86 9.11 -7.66
C ALA A 314 16.25 10.58 -7.43
N PRO A 315 16.03 11.46 -8.44
CA PRO A 315 16.23 12.89 -8.28
C PRO A 315 15.20 13.47 -7.31
N GLY A 316 15.61 14.43 -6.50
CA GLY A 316 14.71 15.10 -5.57
C GLY A 316 15.45 15.98 -4.55
N PRO A 317 14.71 16.78 -3.78
CA PRO A 317 15.25 17.57 -2.69
C PRO A 317 16.04 16.75 -1.67
N ASN A 318 17.07 17.35 -1.07
CA ASN A 318 17.81 16.83 0.08
C ASN A 318 17.12 17.18 1.40
N CYS A 319 15.81 16.97 1.46
CA CYS A 319 15.01 17.15 2.66
C CYS A 319 13.91 16.08 2.76
N GLU A 320 13.50 15.79 3.99
CA GLU A 320 12.34 14.96 4.27
C GLU A 320 11.10 15.83 4.43
N THR A 321 9.95 15.24 4.16
CA THR A 321 8.65 15.73 4.57
C THR A 321 7.86 14.60 5.20
N VAL A 322 6.59 14.82 5.52
CA VAL A 322 5.73 13.82 6.17
C VAL A 322 4.60 13.39 5.26
N LEU A 323 4.27 12.11 5.35
CA LEU A 323 3.06 11.53 4.82
C LEU A 323 2.18 11.03 5.98
N VAL A 324 0.87 11.04 5.80
CA VAL A 324 -0.10 10.64 6.81
C VAL A 324 -1.05 9.55 6.33
N THR A 325 -1.54 8.75 7.26
CA THR A 325 -2.56 7.72 7.03
C THR A 325 -3.53 7.68 8.21
N GLY A 326 -4.72 7.10 8.01
CA GLY A 326 -5.78 7.04 9.02
C GLY A 326 -6.94 7.98 8.70
N ASP A 327 -7.44 8.71 9.71
CA ASP A 327 -8.57 9.64 9.60
C ASP A 327 -8.16 10.96 8.90
N VAL A 328 -7.90 10.85 7.60
CA VAL A 328 -7.52 11.96 6.71
C VAL A 328 -8.46 12.00 5.52
N LEU A 329 -8.80 13.20 5.05
CA LEU A 329 -9.77 13.39 3.96
C LEU A 329 -9.17 14.23 2.84
N GLY A 330 -9.60 14.00 1.60
CA GLY A 330 -9.24 14.89 0.50
C GLY A 330 -9.85 16.28 0.68
N PRO A 331 -9.18 17.35 0.20
CA PRO A 331 -9.81 18.66 0.10
C PRO A 331 -11.09 18.60 -0.76
N VAL A 332 -12.06 19.44 -0.42
CA VAL A 332 -13.33 19.56 -1.15
C VAL A 332 -13.23 20.53 -2.31
N ASP A 333 -12.30 21.48 -2.24
CA ASP A 333 -12.08 22.51 -3.25
C ASP A 333 -10.67 23.11 -3.10
N TYR A 334 -10.29 23.99 -4.03
CA TYR A 334 -9.04 24.72 -4.02
C TYR A 334 -9.24 26.19 -4.36
N SER A 335 -8.65 27.09 -3.57
CA SER A 335 -8.63 28.52 -3.86
C SER A 335 -7.33 28.89 -4.60
N LEU A 336 -7.45 29.52 -5.77
CA LEU A 336 -6.29 30.02 -6.51
C LEU A 336 -5.64 31.19 -5.75
N ILE A 337 -4.38 31.04 -5.36
CA ILE A 337 -3.61 32.10 -4.70
C ILE A 337 -2.97 33.01 -5.75
N TRP A 338 -2.29 32.41 -6.72
CA TRP A 338 -1.49 33.12 -7.72
C TRP A 338 -1.19 32.27 -8.95
N THR A 339 -0.99 32.93 -10.09
CA THR A 339 -0.49 32.31 -11.33
C THR A 339 0.26 33.34 -12.17
N ASN A 340 1.21 32.89 -12.98
CA ASN A 340 1.83 33.67 -14.05
C ASN A 340 1.20 33.44 -15.43
N ASN A 341 -0.02 32.87 -15.50
CA ASN A 341 -0.69 32.59 -16.77
C ASN A 341 -0.62 33.78 -17.74
N ASN A 342 -0.20 33.53 -18.98
CA ASN A 342 0.00 34.52 -20.06
C ASN A 342 1.23 35.43 -19.91
N TYR A 343 2.15 35.14 -19.00
CA TYR A 343 3.44 35.84 -18.88
C TYR A 343 4.60 34.95 -19.33
N HIS A 344 5.82 35.49 -19.41
CA HIS A 344 6.98 34.72 -19.86
C HIS A 344 7.35 33.60 -18.87
N GLY A 345 7.96 32.53 -19.40
CA GLY A 345 8.50 31.43 -18.62
C GLY A 345 7.59 30.22 -18.48
N LYS A 346 7.99 29.27 -17.64
CA LYS A 346 7.14 28.12 -17.29
C LYS A 346 5.93 28.59 -16.51
N GLN A 347 4.76 28.15 -16.93
CA GLN A 347 3.49 28.53 -16.30
C GLN A 347 3.20 27.61 -15.12
N PHE A 348 2.76 28.20 -14.01
CA PHE A 348 2.26 27.43 -12.87
C PHE A 348 1.20 28.20 -12.09
N TRP A 349 0.43 27.44 -11.32
CA TRP A 349 -0.66 27.93 -10.48
C TRP A 349 -0.43 27.42 -9.06
N VAL A 350 -0.57 28.33 -8.09
CA VAL A 350 -0.45 28.02 -6.67
C VAL A 350 -1.83 28.02 -6.06
N TRP A 351 -2.22 26.89 -5.47
CA TRP A 351 -3.56 26.65 -4.96
C TRP A 351 -3.52 26.39 -3.45
N ARG A 352 -4.49 26.95 -2.74
CA ARG A 352 -4.78 26.66 -1.34
C ARG A 352 -5.86 25.59 -1.25
N PRO A 353 -5.55 24.40 -0.72
CA PRO A 353 -6.57 23.38 -0.50
C PRO A 353 -7.59 23.84 0.56
N ILE A 354 -8.86 23.58 0.30
CA ILE A 354 -9.97 23.81 1.23
C ILE A 354 -10.39 22.45 1.78
N GLY A 355 -10.18 22.24 3.07
CA GLY A 355 -10.53 20.99 3.73
C GLY A 355 -12.04 20.85 3.98
N PRO A 356 -12.56 19.61 4.09
CA PRO A 356 -13.96 19.36 4.38
C PRO A 356 -14.33 19.72 5.83
N SER A 357 -15.54 20.24 6.01
CA SER A 357 -16.23 20.27 7.30
C SER A 357 -17.17 19.06 7.38
N THR A 358 -16.96 18.20 8.37
CA THR A 358 -17.75 16.97 8.56
C THR A 358 -18.40 16.96 9.94
N PRO A 359 -19.36 16.07 10.21
CA PRO A 359 -19.89 15.88 11.56
C PRO A 359 -18.83 15.50 12.61
N LYS A 360 -17.67 14.98 12.18
CA LYS A 360 -16.52 14.67 13.06
C LYS A 360 -15.64 15.88 13.36
N GLY A 361 -15.83 17.00 12.65
CA GLY A 361 -15.05 18.21 12.75
C GLY A 361 -14.51 18.71 11.41
N ASP A 362 -13.81 19.84 11.47
CA ASP A 362 -13.15 20.46 10.33
C ASP A 362 -11.80 19.82 10.05
N TYR A 363 -11.44 19.73 8.77
CA TYR A 363 -10.15 19.23 8.31
C TYR A 363 -9.38 20.34 7.62
N LEU A 364 -8.04 20.29 7.71
CA LEU A 364 -7.15 21.33 7.22
C LEU A 364 -5.94 20.72 6.51
N ALA A 365 -5.56 21.25 5.35
CA ALA A 365 -4.31 20.91 4.68
C ALA A 365 -3.12 21.64 5.30
N LEU A 366 -1.96 21.00 5.41
CA LEU A 366 -0.77 21.60 6.06
C LEU A 366 0.17 22.32 5.09
N GLY A 367 0.05 22.08 3.78
CA GLY A 367 0.77 22.83 2.75
C GLY A 367 -0.12 23.22 1.57
N ASP A 368 0.31 24.22 0.81
CA ASP A 368 -0.31 24.62 -0.46
C ASP A 368 0.21 23.72 -1.59
N VAL A 369 -0.45 23.74 -2.77
CA VAL A 369 -0.12 22.86 -3.90
C VAL A 369 0.08 23.61 -5.21
N ILE A 370 0.86 23.02 -6.12
CA ILE A 370 1.23 23.60 -7.41
C ILE A 370 0.73 22.72 -8.55
N THR A 371 0.25 23.37 -9.61
CA THR A 371 -0.07 22.72 -10.90
C THR A 371 0.62 23.45 -12.05
N THR A 372 0.82 22.75 -13.16
CA THR A 372 1.36 23.27 -14.42
C THR A 372 0.28 23.55 -15.46
N ASN A 373 -0.98 23.42 -15.06
CA ASN A 373 -2.15 23.73 -15.88
C ASN A 373 -3.14 24.59 -15.07
N SER A 374 -4.05 25.25 -15.77
CA SER A 374 -5.01 26.19 -15.19
C SER A 374 -6.13 25.53 -14.39
N GLN A 375 -6.25 24.20 -14.42
CA GLN A 375 -7.26 23.49 -13.68
C GLN A 375 -6.79 23.28 -12.23
N PRO A 376 -7.67 23.42 -11.24
CA PRO A 376 -7.35 23.00 -9.89
C PRO A 376 -7.06 21.50 -9.86
N PRO A 377 -6.27 21.02 -8.87
CA PRO A 377 -6.10 19.59 -8.67
C PRO A 377 -7.45 18.88 -8.40
N PRO A 378 -7.52 17.55 -8.60
CA PRO A 378 -8.69 16.78 -8.22
C PRO A 378 -8.97 16.89 -6.70
N THR A 379 -10.23 16.75 -6.33
CA THR A 379 -10.75 16.82 -4.95
C THR A 379 -11.15 15.42 -4.46
N GLY A 380 -11.53 15.30 -3.18
CA GLY A 380 -12.01 14.04 -2.62
C GLY A 380 -10.96 12.91 -2.62
N SER A 381 -11.37 11.68 -2.94
CA SER A 381 -10.49 10.51 -2.94
C SER A 381 -9.33 10.62 -3.93
N ASP A 382 -9.52 11.33 -5.03
CA ASP A 382 -8.55 11.43 -6.11
C ASP A 382 -7.57 12.58 -5.90
N ALA A 383 -7.76 13.37 -4.83
CA ALA A 383 -6.89 14.48 -4.53
C ALA A 383 -5.44 14.04 -4.33
N PRO A 384 -4.45 14.80 -4.85
CA PRO A 384 -3.04 14.45 -4.72
C PRO A 384 -2.52 14.58 -3.29
N ILE A 385 -3.26 15.23 -2.40
CA ILE A 385 -2.92 15.45 -0.99
C ILE A 385 -4.11 15.13 -0.08
N ARG A 386 -3.87 15.12 1.24
CA ARG A 386 -4.92 14.98 2.26
C ARG A 386 -4.88 16.10 3.29
N CYS A 387 -6.05 16.33 3.89
CA CYS A 387 -6.31 17.21 5.01
C CYS A 387 -6.38 16.41 6.30
N VAL A 388 -5.97 17.03 7.40
CA VAL A 388 -5.91 16.44 8.75
C VAL A 388 -6.97 17.12 9.63
N PRO A 389 -7.66 16.38 10.52
CA PRO A 389 -8.57 16.94 11.51
C PRO A 389 -7.95 18.10 12.27
N MET A 390 -8.65 19.23 12.31
CA MET A 390 -8.21 20.45 12.97
C MET A 390 -8.00 20.24 14.48
N SER A 391 -8.72 19.30 15.09
CA SER A 391 -8.55 18.88 16.49
C SER A 391 -7.16 18.33 16.81
N MET A 392 -6.42 17.85 15.80
CA MET A 392 -5.05 17.35 15.96
C MET A 392 -3.97 18.38 15.62
N LEU A 393 -4.34 19.59 15.21
CA LEU A 393 -3.40 20.57 14.71
C LEU A 393 -3.09 21.64 15.75
N THR A 394 -1.81 21.95 15.89
CA THR A 394 -1.33 23.09 16.68
C THR A 394 -0.69 24.10 15.75
N ARG A 395 -1.15 25.35 15.80
CA ARG A 395 -0.62 26.44 14.97
C ARG A 395 0.80 26.78 15.39
N LEU A 396 1.70 26.95 14.43
CA LEU A 396 3.04 27.48 14.66
C LEU A 396 3.03 29.02 14.68
N PRO A 397 3.75 29.66 15.62
CA PRO A 397 3.80 31.12 15.71
C PRO A 397 4.73 31.79 14.68
N ALA A 398 5.51 31.01 13.92
CA ALA A 398 6.49 31.54 12.97
C ALA A 398 5.95 31.56 11.53
N ASN A 399 6.06 32.70 10.85
CA ASN A 399 5.56 32.93 9.48
C ASN A 399 6.41 32.30 8.36
N GLY A 400 7.38 31.43 8.69
CA GLY A 400 8.32 30.87 7.72
C GLY A 400 9.30 31.91 7.14
N ASN A 401 10.31 31.42 6.42
CA ASN A 401 11.24 32.20 5.62
C ASN A 401 10.72 32.32 4.18
N VAL A 402 11.07 33.39 3.47
CA VAL A 402 10.75 33.53 2.05
C VAL A 402 11.62 32.57 1.24
N LEU A 403 11.00 31.55 0.63
CA LEU A 403 11.66 30.58 -0.23
C LEU A 403 11.66 31.04 -1.69
N TRP A 404 10.61 31.75 -2.12
CA TRP A 404 10.48 32.32 -3.46
C TRP A 404 9.56 33.54 -3.45
N SER A 405 9.73 34.44 -4.41
CA SER A 405 8.87 35.61 -4.60
C SER A 405 8.65 35.85 -6.09
N SER A 406 7.44 36.25 -6.47
CA SER A 406 7.14 36.68 -7.84
C SER A 406 7.79 38.03 -8.20
N MET A 407 8.46 38.70 -7.28
CA MET A 407 9.14 39.97 -7.54
C MET A 407 10.19 39.82 -8.65
N GLY A 408 10.09 40.68 -9.68
CA GLY A 408 10.91 40.63 -10.89
C GLY A 408 10.19 40.03 -12.10
N SER A 409 9.18 39.18 -11.89
CA SER A 409 8.49 38.43 -12.96
C SER A 409 7.63 39.27 -13.91
N LYS A 410 7.39 40.55 -13.59
CA LYS A 410 6.47 41.46 -14.29
C LYS A 410 5.01 40.98 -14.34
N VAL A 411 4.67 39.93 -13.59
CA VAL A 411 3.30 39.45 -13.40
C VAL A 411 2.59 40.36 -12.40
N PRO A 412 1.35 40.82 -12.68
CA PRO A 412 0.56 41.58 -11.72
C PRO A 412 0.15 40.68 -10.56
N GLY A 413 0.37 41.16 -9.35
CA GLY A 413 0.14 40.39 -8.12
C GLY A 413 1.45 39.84 -7.56
N ASN A 414 1.74 40.24 -6.32
CA ASN A 414 2.90 39.76 -5.59
C ASN A 414 2.52 38.48 -4.84
N LEU A 415 3.29 37.41 -5.05
CA LEU A 415 3.23 36.19 -4.28
C LEU A 415 4.55 36.03 -3.54
N LEU A 416 4.45 35.72 -2.25
CA LEU A 416 5.54 35.19 -1.45
C LEU A 416 5.25 33.73 -1.15
N ILE A 417 6.20 32.85 -1.45
CA ILE A 417 6.19 31.47 -0.99
C ILE A 417 7.01 31.41 0.28
N LEU A 418 6.34 31.14 1.38
CA LEU A 418 6.91 31.02 2.71
C LEU A 418 7.11 29.55 3.05
N GLY A 419 8.16 29.23 3.77
CA GLY A 419 8.42 27.90 4.31
C GLY A 419 9.67 27.93 5.19
N PHE A 420 9.96 26.86 5.89
CA PHE A 420 11.08 26.87 6.83
C PHE A 420 12.39 26.62 6.07
N SER A 421 13.06 27.72 5.68
CA SER A 421 14.33 27.62 4.96
C SER A 421 15.37 26.89 5.80
N PRO A 422 16.10 25.94 5.20
CA PRO A 422 17.22 25.27 5.82
C PRO A 422 18.48 26.13 5.68
N ASN A 423 18.53 27.32 6.29
CA ASN A 423 19.76 28.11 6.28
C ASN A 423 19.83 29.12 7.44
N LYS A 424 20.14 28.60 8.63
CA LYS A 424 20.89 29.36 9.66
C LYS A 424 22.05 28.56 10.25
N ALA A 425 22.56 27.56 9.53
CA ALA A 425 23.89 27.03 9.79
C ALA A 425 24.87 27.76 8.87
N THR A 426 25.20 29.02 9.17
CA THR A 426 26.55 29.49 8.85
C THR A 426 27.49 28.55 9.61
N PRO A 427 28.33 27.73 8.95
CA PRO A 427 29.45 27.15 9.65
C PRO A 427 30.23 28.32 10.25
N PRO A 428 30.68 28.25 11.52
CA PRO A 428 31.62 29.25 12.01
C PRO A 428 32.77 29.29 11.00
N ILE A 429 32.99 30.44 10.39
CA ILE A 429 34.06 30.70 9.44
C ILE A 429 35.36 30.58 10.23
N THR A 430 35.87 29.35 10.38
CA THR A 430 37.25 29.13 10.75
C THR A 430 38.04 29.13 9.44
N PRO A 431 39.16 29.87 9.32
CA PRO A 431 39.81 30.11 8.03
C PRO A 431 40.48 28.88 7.39
N TYR A 432 40.31 27.68 7.96
CA TYR A 432 41.12 26.50 7.63
C TYR A 432 40.34 25.17 7.59
N MET A 433 39.06 25.17 7.21
CA MET A 433 38.36 23.93 6.86
C MET A 433 37.83 23.93 5.43
N PRO A 434 38.00 22.82 4.67
CA PRO A 434 37.38 22.68 3.36
C PRO A 434 35.86 22.74 3.51
N ILE A 435 35.21 23.44 2.58
CA ILE A 435 33.75 23.45 2.43
C ILE A 435 33.27 21.99 2.34
N PRO A 436 32.31 21.54 3.18
CA PRO A 436 31.76 20.19 3.08
C PRO A 436 31.24 19.93 1.66
N PRO A 437 31.52 18.76 1.05
CA PRO A 437 31.17 18.49 -0.34
C PRO A 437 29.64 18.44 -0.58
N ASP A 438 28.85 18.07 0.44
CA ASP A 438 27.40 17.92 0.33
C ASP A 438 26.63 18.91 1.21
N PRO A 439 25.52 19.50 0.73
CA PRO A 439 24.67 20.35 1.55
C PRO A 439 23.99 19.54 2.66
N PRO A 440 23.64 20.18 3.79
CA PRO A 440 23.02 19.48 4.92
C PRO A 440 21.67 18.88 4.51
N TYR A 441 21.49 17.59 4.80
CA TYR A 441 20.20 16.90 4.69
C TYR A 441 19.26 17.41 5.79
N ILE A 442 18.03 17.73 5.44
CA ILE A 442 17.07 18.36 6.36
C ILE A 442 15.98 17.38 6.72
N THR A 443 15.84 17.05 7.99
CA THR A 443 14.80 16.15 8.47
C THR A 443 13.46 16.88 8.63
N ALA A 444 12.36 16.13 8.52
CA ALA A 444 11.02 16.66 8.76
C ALA A 444 10.76 16.75 10.26
N MET A 445 10.42 17.94 10.77
CA MET A 445 10.17 18.16 12.19
C MET A 445 8.95 19.07 12.42
N PRO A 446 8.27 18.97 13.57
CA PRO A 446 7.23 19.94 13.91
C PRO A 446 7.73 21.40 13.86
N SER A 447 8.97 21.66 14.27
CA SER A 447 9.57 23.00 14.28
C SER A 447 9.78 23.63 12.89
N ASN A 448 9.80 22.83 11.82
CA ASN A 448 9.96 23.31 10.45
C ASN A 448 8.71 23.08 9.59
N ALA A 449 7.55 22.86 10.22
CA ALA A 449 6.30 22.52 9.52
C ALA A 449 6.47 21.41 8.49
N TYR A 450 7.33 20.43 8.79
CA TYR A 450 7.65 19.30 7.91
C TYR A 450 8.13 19.70 6.50
N ASN A 451 8.75 20.89 6.39
CA ASN A 451 9.25 21.49 5.15
C ASN A 451 8.17 21.81 4.09
N LEU A 452 6.88 21.84 4.46
CA LEU A 452 5.79 22.28 3.60
C LEU A 452 5.82 23.80 3.41
N PHE A 453 5.22 24.30 2.34
CA PHE A 453 5.17 25.74 2.06
C PHE A 453 3.75 26.33 2.13
N ARG A 454 3.69 27.65 2.24
CA ARG A 454 2.48 28.48 2.14
C ARG A 454 2.67 29.65 1.19
N GLY A 455 1.70 29.88 0.31
CA GLY A 455 1.62 31.05 -0.55
C GLY A 455 0.92 32.22 0.17
N VAL A 456 1.49 33.42 0.08
CA VAL A 456 0.91 34.63 0.66
C VAL A 456 0.87 35.72 -0.40
N ASN A 457 -0.32 36.29 -0.60
CA ASN A 457 -0.50 37.42 -1.49
C ASN A 457 0.01 38.71 -0.82
N GLY A 458 0.82 39.47 -1.55
CA GLY A 458 1.39 40.74 -1.10
C GLY A 458 2.91 40.70 -0.97
N MET A 459 3.45 41.69 -0.25
CA MET A 459 4.90 41.89 -0.08
C MET A 459 5.38 41.64 1.35
N LEU A 460 4.46 41.36 2.28
CA LEU A 460 4.77 41.14 3.68
C LEU A 460 4.78 39.63 3.95
N ALA A 461 5.90 39.12 4.47
CA ALA A 461 6.03 37.75 4.93
C ALA A 461 5.34 37.56 6.30
N ASN A 462 4.07 37.92 6.39
CA ASN A 462 3.26 37.81 7.59
C ASN A 462 1.91 37.18 7.25
N ILE A 463 1.59 36.07 7.89
CA ILE A 463 0.30 35.40 7.75
C ILE A 463 -0.57 35.86 8.92
N PRO A 464 -1.70 36.55 8.67
CA PRO A 464 -2.59 36.94 9.75
C PRO A 464 -3.05 35.73 10.54
N ILE A 465 -3.17 35.86 11.87
CA ILE A 465 -3.70 34.78 12.73
C ILE A 465 -5.12 34.38 12.32
N SER A 466 -5.87 35.30 11.71
CA SER A 466 -7.21 35.07 11.17
C SER A 466 -7.24 34.19 9.91
N ASP A 467 -6.13 34.07 9.17
CA ASP A 467 -6.04 33.21 7.98
C ASP A 467 -5.72 31.77 8.39
N ILE A 468 -6.75 31.06 8.88
CA ILE A 468 -6.62 29.67 9.37
C ILE A 468 -6.01 28.76 8.28
N ASN A 469 -6.40 28.92 7.02
CA ASN A 469 -5.91 28.06 5.92
C ASN A 469 -4.50 28.43 5.46
N GLY A 470 -4.06 29.67 5.68
CA GLY A 470 -2.72 30.12 5.32
C GLY A 470 -1.64 29.83 6.35
N ASN A 471 -2.00 29.58 7.62
CA ASN A 471 -1.01 29.39 8.67
C ASN A 471 -0.28 28.04 8.59
N PHE A 472 0.86 27.95 9.28
CA PHE A 472 1.60 26.70 9.46
C PHE A 472 1.10 25.95 10.70
N TYR A 473 1.05 24.62 10.61
CA TYR A 473 0.55 23.74 11.66
C TYR A 473 1.46 22.53 11.87
N THR A 474 1.40 21.97 13.08
CA THR A 474 2.02 20.68 13.43
C THR A 474 0.96 19.72 13.93
N ILE A 475 1.19 18.43 13.71
CA ILE A 475 0.29 17.36 14.17
C ILE A 475 0.68 16.98 15.62
N ASN A 476 -0.30 17.02 16.52
CA ASN A 476 -0.15 16.60 17.91
C ASN A 476 -0.49 15.09 18.05
N LEU A 477 0.53 14.25 18.05
CA LEU A 477 0.38 12.80 18.24
C LEU A 477 0.24 12.37 19.71
N THR A 478 0.41 13.28 20.67
CA THR A 478 0.42 12.96 22.10
C THR A 478 -0.98 12.67 22.66
N LEU A 479 -2.04 12.92 21.87
CA LEU A 479 -3.44 12.63 22.22
C LEU A 479 -3.83 11.15 22.02
N GLN A 480 -2.93 10.33 21.45
CA GLN A 480 -3.09 8.88 21.43
C GLN A 480 -2.47 8.30 22.71
N ASN A 481 -3.28 8.04 23.73
CA ASN A 481 -2.83 7.43 25.00
C ASN A 481 -1.99 6.16 24.75
N GLY A 482 -0.71 6.18 25.15
CA GLY A 482 -0.08 5.02 25.78
C GLY A 482 0.93 4.16 24.99
N GLN A 483 1.36 4.52 23.78
CA GLN A 483 2.58 3.93 23.20
C GLN A 483 3.46 4.97 22.54
N SER A 484 4.59 5.23 23.20
CA SER A 484 5.74 5.92 22.62
C SER A 484 6.17 5.22 21.33
N ILE A 485 5.88 5.84 20.18
CA ILE A 485 6.64 5.57 18.96
C ILE A 485 8.01 6.20 19.18
N SER A 486 8.95 5.36 19.62
CA SER A 486 10.36 5.71 19.69
C SER A 486 10.86 6.03 18.30
N THR A 487 11.20 7.29 18.08
CA THR A 487 12.14 7.71 17.04
C THR A 487 13.51 7.11 17.35
N THR A 488 13.72 5.85 17.02
CA THR A 488 15.06 5.26 17.02
C THR A 488 15.21 4.34 15.81
N SER A 489 16.00 4.82 14.87
CA SER A 489 16.68 4.05 13.85
C SER A 489 17.30 2.76 14.40
N SER A 490 16.89 1.61 13.90
CA SER A 490 17.82 0.54 13.48
C SER A 490 17.07 -0.67 12.91
N ASN A 491 17.54 -1.10 11.74
CA ASN A 491 17.53 -2.46 11.23
C ASN A 491 16.17 -3.18 11.07
N MET A 492 15.48 -2.92 9.95
CA MET A 492 14.66 -3.94 9.31
C MET A 492 14.85 -3.90 7.79
N ALA A 493 15.74 -4.77 7.30
CA ALA A 493 15.94 -5.01 5.88
C ALA A 493 14.81 -5.89 5.33
N GLY A 494 13.96 -5.30 4.50
CA GLY A 494 13.00 -6.01 3.65
C GLY A 494 12.99 -5.35 2.28
N ARG A 495 13.46 -6.05 1.24
CA ARG A 495 13.54 -5.54 -0.12
C ARG A 495 12.12 -5.37 -0.68
N GLY A 496 11.70 -4.13 -0.92
CA GLY A 496 10.49 -3.76 -1.65
C GLY A 496 10.85 -3.09 -2.98
N TYR A 497 10.26 -3.58 -4.07
CA TYR A 497 10.44 -3.04 -5.42
C TYR A 497 9.57 -1.80 -5.64
N VAL A 498 10.10 -0.82 -6.36
CA VAL A 498 9.43 0.44 -6.71
C VAL A 498 8.81 0.30 -8.09
N ALA A 499 7.52 0.59 -8.20
CA ALA A 499 6.86 0.78 -9.49
C ALA A 499 7.02 2.26 -9.92
N THR A 500 7.78 2.48 -10.99
CA THR A 500 7.87 3.73 -11.72
C THR A 500 7.01 3.61 -12.98
N GLY A 501 5.95 4.43 -13.07
CA GLY A 501 5.11 4.53 -14.26
C GLY A 501 4.44 5.90 -14.29
N ASN A 502 4.83 6.70 -15.28
CA ASN A 502 4.32 8.06 -15.53
C ASN A 502 3.03 8.03 -16.36
N THR A 503 2.24 9.09 -16.19
CA THR A 503 1.10 9.57 -17.01
C THR A 503 -0.20 8.76 -17.01
N PRO A 504 -1.32 9.29 -16.47
CA PRO A 504 -2.66 8.83 -16.81
C PRO A 504 -3.09 9.46 -18.14
N SER A 505 -3.37 8.60 -19.11
CA SER A 505 -4.04 8.94 -20.36
C SER A 505 -5.48 9.39 -20.08
N THR A 506 -5.87 10.47 -20.74
CA THR A 506 -7.22 11.02 -20.80
C THR A 506 -8.09 10.22 -21.79
N SER A 507 -9.06 9.46 -21.29
CA SER A 507 -10.30 8.99 -21.97
C SER A 507 -10.96 7.99 -21.01
N SER A 508 -12.25 8.00 -20.67
CA SER A 508 -13.44 8.56 -21.30
C SER A 508 -14.63 8.39 -20.35
N THR A 509 -15.56 9.35 -20.43
CA THR A 509 -17.01 9.22 -20.22
C THR A 509 -17.57 8.73 -18.88
N SER A 510 -18.08 9.72 -18.13
CA SER A 510 -19.35 9.72 -17.40
C SER A 510 -20.27 8.52 -17.68
N GLY A 511 -20.31 7.58 -16.73
CA GLY A 511 -21.40 6.63 -16.56
C GLY A 511 -22.20 7.04 -15.33
N THR A 512 -23.48 7.36 -15.54
CA THR A 512 -24.50 7.56 -14.50
C THR A 512 -24.54 6.40 -13.50
N PRO A 513 -24.90 6.61 -12.21
CA PRO A 513 -25.04 5.53 -11.25
C PRO A 513 -26.18 4.61 -11.68
N ASP A 514 -25.85 3.35 -12.00
CA ASP A 514 -26.84 2.30 -12.24
C ASP A 514 -27.52 1.95 -10.91
N SER A 515 -28.84 2.14 -10.88
CA SER A 515 -29.73 1.96 -9.74
C SER A 515 -30.13 0.50 -9.49
N THR A 516 -29.26 -0.47 -9.82
CA THR A 516 -29.53 -1.89 -9.59
C THR A 516 -28.38 -2.54 -8.83
N LEU A 517 -28.59 -2.79 -7.54
CA LEU A 517 -27.69 -3.60 -6.71
C LEU A 517 -27.80 -5.05 -7.18
N ASN A 518 -27.07 -5.40 -8.23
CA ASN A 518 -27.10 -6.73 -8.82
C ASN A 518 -26.45 -7.72 -7.84
N SER A 519 -27.24 -8.69 -7.37
CA SER A 519 -26.89 -9.59 -6.27
C SER A 519 -25.66 -10.47 -6.53
N GLN A 520 -25.22 -10.60 -7.79
CA GLN A 520 -24.03 -11.35 -8.16
C GLN A 520 -22.70 -10.77 -7.61
N TYR A 521 -22.67 -9.49 -7.23
CA TYR A 521 -21.45 -8.80 -6.83
C TYR A 521 -21.20 -8.74 -5.32
N SER A 522 -22.13 -9.20 -4.48
CA SER A 522 -21.99 -9.17 -3.01
C SER A 522 -21.58 -10.52 -2.44
N VAL A 523 -20.65 -10.51 -1.48
CA VAL A 523 -20.31 -11.73 -0.71
C VAL A 523 -21.51 -12.23 0.12
N LEU A 524 -22.50 -11.36 0.40
CA LEU A 524 -23.69 -11.73 1.15
C LEU A 524 -24.52 -12.80 0.43
N THR A 525 -24.50 -12.79 -0.90
CA THR A 525 -25.12 -13.82 -1.75
C THR A 525 -24.42 -15.17 -1.60
N TYR A 526 -23.10 -15.18 -1.43
CA TYR A 526 -22.32 -16.39 -1.13
C TYR A 526 -22.52 -16.87 0.32
N LEU A 527 -22.64 -15.93 1.26
CA LEU A 527 -22.76 -16.24 2.68
C LEU A 527 -24.10 -16.85 3.06
N ASN A 528 -25.13 -16.71 2.22
CA ASN A 528 -26.47 -17.22 2.48
C ASN A 528 -26.97 -16.85 3.90
N MET A 529 -26.48 -15.73 4.46
CA MET A 529 -26.94 -15.20 5.73
C MET A 529 -28.36 -14.72 5.50
N ARG A 530 -29.31 -15.63 5.71
CA ARG A 530 -30.73 -15.33 5.62
C ARG A 530 -30.97 -14.20 6.61
N ASN A 531 -31.31 -13.03 6.08
CA ASN A 531 -32.08 -12.07 6.84
C ASN A 531 -33.26 -12.85 7.46
N ALA A 532 -33.47 -12.72 8.78
CA ALA A 532 -34.39 -13.56 9.58
C ALA A 532 -33.94 -15.03 9.80
N ALA A 533 -32.72 -15.23 10.32
CA ALA A 533 -32.28 -16.56 10.80
C ALA A 533 -32.76 -16.82 12.25
N ILE A 534 -32.80 -18.11 12.64
CA ILE A 534 -33.23 -18.53 13.98
C ILE A 534 -32.01 -19.05 14.75
N LEU A 535 -31.78 -18.52 15.95
CA LEU A 535 -30.77 -18.98 16.89
C LEU A 535 -31.43 -19.77 18.01
N THR A 536 -31.03 -21.03 18.20
CA THR A 536 -31.54 -21.88 19.28
C THR A 536 -30.49 -22.02 20.38
N HIS A 537 -30.82 -21.59 21.60
CA HIS A 537 -29.92 -21.71 22.74
C HIS A 537 -29.64 -23.19 23.06
N GLN A 538 -28.37 -23.55 23.23
CA GLN A 538 -27.92 -24.94 23.26
C GLN A 538 -28.43 -25.72 24.48
N VAL A 539 -28.64 -25.04 25.62
CA VAL A 539 -29.06 -25.68 26.89
C VAL A 539 -30.57 -25.61 27.11
N SER A 540 -31.18 -24.46 26.84
CA SER A 540 -32.61 -24.23 27.13
C SER A 540 -33.52 -24.48 25.94
N HIS A 541 -32.96 -24.69 24.75
CA HIS A 541 -33.69 -24.83 23.49
C HIS A 541 -34.61 -23.65 23.14
N ILE A 542 -34.41 -22.48 23.76
CA ILE A 542 -35.14 -21.25 23.42
C ILE A 542 -34.62 -20.74 22.08
N SER A 543 -35.53 -20.52 21.14
CA SER A 543 -35.23 -19.93 19.85
C SER A 543 -35.45 -18.41 19.87
N VAL A 544 -34.50 -17.68 19.31
CA VAL A 544 -34.57 -16.23 19.09
C VAL A 544 -34.35 -15.95 17.61
N ASN A 545 -35.11 -14.98 17.08
CA ASN A 545 -34.97 -14.55 15.69
C ASN A 545 -33.90 -13.46 15.60
N ILE A 546 -33.08 -13.49 14.57
CA ILE A 546 -32.10 -12.45 14.30
C ILE A 546 -32.37 -11.77 12.96
N ASN A 547 -32.46 -10.45 12.99
CA ASN A 547 -32.62 -9.62 11.79
C ASN A 547 -31.40 -8.73 11.64
N VAL A 548 -30.90 -8.60 10.41
CA VAL A 548 -29.73 -7.77 10.12
C VAL A 548 -30.10 -6.31 10.34
N ALA A 549 -29.30 -5.60 11.14
CA ALA A 549 -29.40 -4.16 11.32
C ALA A 549 -28.34 -3.44 10.48
N PRO A 550 -28.65 -2.30 9.86
CA PRO A 550 -27.70 -1.54 9.04
C PRO A 550 -26.56 -1.00 9.90
N SER A 551 -25.30 -1.25 9.52
CA SER A 551 -24.13 -0.71 10.21
C SER A 551 -22.92 -0.53 9.31
N SER A 552 -22.08 0.43 9.66
CA SER A 552 -20.82 0.75 8.98
C SER A 552 -19.65 -0.16 9.38
N SER A 553 -19.81 -1.01 10.40
CA SER A 553 -18.72 -1.69 11.10
C SER A 553 -19.11 -3.13 11.44
N GLY A 554 -19.13 -4.00 10.43
CA GLY A 554 -19.46 -5.41 10.58
C GLY A 554 -20.97 -5.71 10.56
N VAL A 555 -21.31 -6.99 10.59
CA VAL A 555 -22.70 -7.45 10.54
C VAL A 555 -23.26 -7.51 11.96
N ILE A 556 -24.20 -6.62 12.27
CA ILE A 556 -24.91 -6.55 13.56
C ILE A 556 -26.37 -6.94 13.38
N TYR A 557 -26.98 -7.39 14.48
CA TYR A 557 -28.31 -7.98 14.46
C TYR A 557 -29.16 -7.45 15.61
N THR A 558 -30.45 -7.28 15.36
CA THR A 558 -31.46 -7.21 16.43
C THR A 558 -31.88 -8.63 16.79
N VAL A 559 -31.91 -8.96 18.08
CA VAL A 559 -32.30 -10.27 18.59
C VAL A 559 -33.74 -10.20 19.12
N GLY A 560 -34.66 -10.84 18.42
CA GLY A 560 -36.09 -10.85 18.70
C GLY A 560 -36.58 -12.15 19.34
N ILE A 561 -37.46 -12.04 20.34
CA ILE A 561 -38.21 -13.14 20.93
C ILE A 561 -39.68 -12.72 21.07
N ASN A 562 -40.61 -13.54 20.55
CA ASN A 562 -42.05 -13.28 20.59
C ASN A 562 -42.48 -11.88 20.10
N GLY A 563 -41.81 -11.33 19.08
CA GLY A 563 -42.13 -10.01 18.50
C GLY A 563 -41.56 -8.81 19.27
N MET A 564 -40.79 -9.03 20.33
CA MET A 564 -40.03 -7.99 21.05
C MET A 564 -38.53 -8.23 20.91
N CYS A 565 -37.72 -7.18 20.98
CA CYS A 565 -36.27 -7.28 20.88
C CYS A 565 -35.60 -7.15 22.25
N LEU A 566 -34.49 -7.85 22.41
CA LEU A 566 -33.62 -7.71 23.56
C LEU A 566 -33.03 -6.30 23.58
N LYS A 567 -33.12 -5.63 24.74
CA LYS A 567 -32.54 -4.31 24.99
C LYS A 567 -31.64 -4.38 26.21
N ASN A 568 -30.37 -4.01 26.03
CA ASN A 568 -29.42 -3.81 27.10
C ASN A 568 -29.80 -2.54 27.89
N VAL A 569 -30.03 -2.67 29.20
CA VAL A 569 -30.38 -1.52 30.07
C VAL A 569 -29.23 -1.13 31.01
N GLY A 570 -28.04 -1.68 30.78
CA GLY A 570 -26.88 -1.49 31.65
C GLY A 570 -26.93 -2.36 32.91
N GLY A 571 -25.80 -2.46 33.61
CA GLY A 571 -25.68 -3.23 34.85
C GLY A 571 -25.86 -4.74 34.70
N GLY A 572 -25.56 -5.30 33.52
CA GLY A 572 -25.65 -6.74 33.25
C GLY A 572 -27.07 -7.26 32.97
N LYS A 573 -28.07 -6.37 32.84
CA LYS A 573 -29.48 -6.75 32.67
C LYS A 573 -29.95 -6.55 31.24
N VAL A 574 -30.77 -7.49 30.76
CA VAL A 574 -31.45 -7.43 29.46
C VAL A 574 -32.96 -7.38 29.69
N THR A 575 -33.64 -6.49 28.97
CA THR A 575 -35.10 -6.36 28.99
C THR A 575 -35.67 -6.57 27.59
N LEU A 576 -36.99 -6.75 27.49
CA LEU A 576 -37.69 -6.82 26.20
C LEU A 576 -38.30 -5.46 25.88
N ALA A 577 -38.06 -4.98 24.67
CA ALA A 577 -38.61 -3.72 24.17
C ALA A 577 -39.12 -3.90 22.73
N THR A 578 -39.86 -2.91 22.23
CA THR A 578 -40.25 -2.88 20.81
C THR A 578 -38.99 -2.84 19.95
N CYS A 579 -38.95 -3.68 18.91
CA CYS A 579 -37.82 -3.80 18.01
C CYS A 579 -37.59 -2.49 17.23
N ASP A 580 -36.42 -1.90 17.41
CA ASP A 580 -35.96 -0.72 16.71
C ASP A 580 -34.47 -0.84 16.43
N SER A 581 -34.13 -1.05 15.17
CA SER A 581 -32.75 -1.19 14.68
C SER A 581 -31.93 0.09 14.77
N THR A 582 -32.52 1.24 15.15
CA THR A 582 -31.81 2.50 15.39
C THR A 582 -31.29 2.62 16.83
N ILE A 583 -31.74 1.76 17.74
CA ILE A 583 -31.38 1.79 19.15
C ILE A 583 -30.14 0.91 19.37
N ASN A 584 -28.99 1.54 19.64
CA ASN A 584 -27.72 0.85 19.85
C ASN A 584 -27.79 -0.24 20.94
N GLU A 585 -28.59 -0.02 21.98
CA GLU A 585 -28.80 -0.98 23.07
C GLU A 585 -29.54 -2.27 22.65
N GLN A 586 -30.15 -2.28 21.46
CA GLN A 586 -30.78 -3.47 20.87
C GLN A 586 -29.90 -4.21 19.85
N LEU A 587 -28.68 -3.71 19.63
CA LEU A 587 -27.75 -4.25 18.64
C LEU A 587 -26.81 -5.27 19.27
N PHE A 588 -26.70 -6.42 18.61
CA PHE A 588 -25.83 -7.52 19.01
C PHE A 588 -24.98 -8.01 17.83
N ALA A 589 -23.72 -8.30 18.10
CA ALA A 589 -22.83 -8.99 17.19
C ALA A 589 -22.89 -10.50 17.46
N ILE A 590 -22.74 -11.29 16.40
CA ILE A 590 -22.64 -12.75 16.49
C ILE A 590 -21.16 -13.12 16.44
N GLU A 591 -20.70 -13.84 17.46
CA GLU A 591 -19.33 -14.38 17.53
C GLU A 591 -19.38 -15.91 17.44
N PHE A 592 -18.91 -16.46 16.33
CA PHE A 592 -18.83 -17.90 16.15
C PHE A 592 -17.67 -18.49 16.96
N THR A 593 -17.93 -19.58 17.68
CA THR A 593 -16.91 -20.21 18.55
C THR A 593 -15.85 -20.95 17.74
N GLY A 594 -16.18 -21.40 16.52
CA GLY A 594 -15.32 -22.22 15.68
C GLY A 594 -15.18 -23.68 16.13
N ASN A 595 -15.86 -24.09 17.20
CA ASN A 595 -15.80 -25.45 17.74
C ASN A 595 -16.78 -26.42 17.06
N MET A 596 -17.97 -25.94 16.69
CA MET A 596 -18.98 -26.69 15.94
C MET A 596 -19.59 -25.83 14.82
N PRO A 597 -20.06 -26.45 13.72
CA PRO A 597 -20.78 -25.72 12.66
C PRO A 597 -21.96 -24.95 13.25
N SER A 598 -22.11 -23.68 12.85
CA SER A 598 -23.23 -22.81 13.25
C SER A 598 -23.34 -22.50 14.76
N GLN A 599 -22.35 -22.88 15.58
CA GLN A 599 -22.33 -22.54 17.00
C GLN A 599 -21.77 -21.13 17.22
N CYS A 600 -22.50 -20.31 17.95
CA CYS A 600 -22.18 -18.90 18.17
C CYS A 600 -22.55 -18.40 19.57
N ARG A 601 -22.02 -17.22 19.89
CA ARG A 601 -22.33 -16.42 21.06
C ARG A 601 -22.86 -15.07 20.60
N LEU A 602 -23.76 -14.48 21.39
CA LEU A 602 -24.29 -13.14 21.14
C LEU A 602 -23.56 -12.14 22.03
N LYS A 603 -23.08 -11.06 21.44
CA LYS A 603 -22.30 -10.01 22.11
C LYS A 603 -22.98 -8.66 21.94
N SER A 604 -23.22 -7.93 23.02
CA SER A 604 -23.83 -6.60 22.93
C SER A 604 -22.88 -5.61 22.25
N TYR A 605 -23.42 -4.81 21.35
CA TYR A 605 -22.66 -3.81 20.59
C TYR A 605 -22.14 -2.66 21.46
N VAL A 606 -22.89 -2.28 22.51
CA VAL A 606 -22.59 -1.11 23.35
C VAL A 606 -21.43 -1.36 24.32
N ASP A 607 -21.44 -2.50 25.02
CA ASP A 607 -20.53 -2.78 26.13
C ASP A 607 -19.65 -4.02 25.91
N ASN A 608 -19.77 -4.67 24.75
CA ASN A 608 -19.01 -5.87 24.41
C ASN A 608 -19.24 -7.07 25.37
N MET A 609 -20.34 -7.09 26.14
CA MET A 609 -20.68 -8.23 27.01
C MET A 609 -21.42 -9.33 26.27
N TYR A 610 -21.30 -10.58 26.76
CA TYR A 610 -21.97 -11.75 26.18
C TYR A 610 -23.34 -11.99 26.79
N ILE A 611 -24.31 -12.36 25.96
CA ILE A 611 -25.60 -12.85 26.44
C ILE A 611 -25.44 -14.24 27.02
N ILE A 612 -25.94 -14.44 28.23
CA ILE A 612 -26.19 -15.76 28.82
C ILE A 612 -27.68 -15.92 29.12
N LEU A 613 -28.15 -17.17 29.03
CA LEU A 613 -29.53 -17.52 29.33
C LEU A 613 -29.57 -18.50 30.51
N THR A 614 -29.97 -17.99 31.68
CA THR A 614 -30.12 -18.73 32.94
C THR A 614 -31.59 -18.79 33.31
N ASN A 615 -32.17 -19.99 33.47
CA ASN A 615 -33.57 -20.16 33.90
C ASN A 615 -34.56 -19.25 33.14
N THR A 616 -34.47 -19.23 31.80
CA THR A 616 -35.27 -18.39 30.88
C THR A 616 -35.07 -16.87 30.98
N VAL A 617 -34.12 -16.39 31.78
CA VAL A 617 -33.76 -14.98 31.91
C VAL A 617 -32.46 -14.68 31.15
N PHE A 618 -32.52 -13.70 30.24
CA PHE A 618 -31.34 -13.17 29.55
C PHE A 618 -30.57 -12.21 30.47
N SER A 619 -29.26 -12.37 30.56
CA SER A 619 -28.36 -11.44 31.25
C SER A 619 -27.05 -11.28 30.50
N LEU A 620 -26.28 -10.25 30.83
CA LEU A 620 -25.01 -9.93 30.18
C LEU A 620 -23.84 -10.19 31.14
N VAL A 621 -22.78 -10.81 30.62
CA VAL A 621 -21.55 -11.10 31.37
C VAL A 621 -20.30 -10.65 30.61
N ASN A 622 -19.32 -10.13 31.37
CA ASN A 622 -18.04 -9.65 30.82
C ASN A 622 -17.13 -10.78 30.32
N THR A 623 -17.24 -11.98 30.91
CA THR A 623 -16.38 -13.12 30.59
C THR A 623 -17.21 -14.39 30.56
N VAL A 624 -17.11 -15.13 29.47
CA VAL A 624 -17.68 -16.47 29.33
C VAL A 624 -16.59 -17.51 29.56
N SER A 625 -16.99 -18.68 30.07
CA SER A 625 -16.04 -19.79 30.24
C SER A 625 -15.50 -20.22 28.89
N ASN A 626 -14.17 -20.30 28.76
CA ASN A 626 -13.53 -20.87 27.56
C ASN A 626 -13.61 -22.41 27.51
N LYS A 627 -14.29 -23.05 28.47
CA LYS A 627 -14.48 -24.49 28.47
C LYS A 627 -15.71 -24.84 27.64
N ASP A 628 -15.45 -25.53 26.54
CA ASP A 628 -16.40 -26.12 25.58
C ASP A 628 -17.23 -27.23 26.24
N THR A 629 -18.09 -26.83 27.17
CA THR A 629 -18.90 -27.72 27.97
C THR A 629 -20.36 -27.55 27.57
N THR A 630 -21.11 -28.65 27.57
CA THR A 630 -22.57 -28.67 27.34
C THR A 630 -23.38 -27.84 28.35
N GLN A 631 -22.70 -27.18 29.30
CA GLN A 631 -23.27 -26.32 30.33
C GLN A 631 -22.96 -24.83 30.11
N ASP A 632 -22.28 -24.44 29.02
CA ASP A 632 -22.05 -23.02 28.72
C ASP A 632 -23.36 -22.35 28.26
N LEU A 633 -23.87 -21.47 29.12
CA LEU A 633 -25.13 -20.76 28.98
C LEU A 633 -25.06 -19.58 27.99
N SER A 634 -23.93 -19.39 27.31
CA SER A 634 -23.76 -18.37 26.27
C SER A 634 -23.92 -18.90 24.83
N LEU A 635 -24.08 -20.21 24.67
CA LEU A 635 -24.00 -20.87 23.36
C LEU A 635 -25.35 -20.98 22.65
N PHE A 636 -25.37 -20.59 21.38
CA PHE A 636 -26.50 -20.70 20.46
C PHE A 636 -26.10 -21.48 19.21
N ILE A 637 -27.06 -22.17 18.61
CA ILE A 637 -26.91 -22.86 17.31
C ILE A 637 -27.79 -22.14 16.31
N MET A 638 -27.20 -21.68 15.21
CA MET A 638 -27.91 -21.06 14.10
C MET A 638 -28.51 -22.12 13.18
N SER A 639 -29.81 -22.04 12.92
CA SER A 639 -30.59 -22.94 12.06
C SER A 639 -31.17 -22.24 10.85
#